data_AF-A0A1T4MXB5-F1
#
_entry.id   AF-A0A1T4MXB5-F1
#
_cell.length_a   1.000
_cell.length_b   1.000
_cell.length_c   1.000
_cell.angle_alpha   90.00
_cell.angle_beta   90.00
_cell.angle_gamma   90.00
#
_symmetry.space_group_name_H-M   'P 1'
#
loop_
_entity.id
_entity.type
_entity.pdbx_description
1 polymer ?
#
loop_
_entity_poly.entity_id
_entity_poly.type
_entity_poly.pdbx_seq_one_letter_code
_entity_poly.pdbx_strand_id
1 'polypeptide(L)'
;MHSIGKRIQFDDLQLRKGNNTKKTRQMLEKDLLSFKRLPSNEDFDATFDMLFANKAIRESYFTVNLFPLNVNYFAKFAEPICTRNIRFELRWQLKLFSCYSKEINMFISNKDRFDECLLEEKYNEAYEILKELEKDFGISLWLMENKVLLFHMLGKDVKEELVSSMRQGFISTVINFYDMKASNEMLARDYEYIVRRELDKFIRLNPESAELKDCYTFFIAPFLFKMDDEAKVRLLNMICRFPLIDRYLVVLDIIEHYASERPEQTAPEWIAEVMDYLEEIDDSCATTYRFIISNGVNRVDKFTLDDSLIKGRNAFIQGNLDRCLELVKASVENGPADIRLYNLYIECAQLCDADIMDINISENKKRIIKNLNNIYSFEEDYNDAIDAIYKMCFWSFHARWSRDIYNHITRHVQPINSDEAKRGIKYSNLQRLTVDTVVENLEKSEAKAFLTKANFIEGEDYRLYSMAIVDEDYKMAASLCKVYQLSELLLLKSRHDFSAYRVFLKKKLPKLYEVACSKLLWDSMSNREDFERGIDYFIHLFIKREEYAIMTPMDKFMDYAENSSLTERKNIRVPILYYIYTTYFDSNNKDDLSIAFEDFLDLNEIDKPSKMECECDSYEKQQLIFFLRYICVPEIMGPVLLSVRSTRELEEERILICQRLRELDSLNEDVYDQEIKDITHKLFLDDGVSNLETHKIQVNTDGIKARIGKDLKSVFNKYMYARNSKLDVIIDTLKRFEGGENVSIVSLESSQILNEIVTTIRNEFVLGEEYGLDAYLSLNIRHGTLTGQLRAPLMGMNMLAEKQVETSEYKVSDRWLYKLRNPDNRNKAKQAIIAFTEETDAIVEYLKKELIQISTEEKPTHGIFDYSLTETEIKLFQNYLTENIEFEEFIDNVFEQLWKLTELNLNNMRSTIRNDIKQRYIEAFSRLQKVYKNLNEEFIEADQWIKEAQNDMDAELEKISDWFRRTSDGQYSDFELDAACQVGLQTIKNIHSSMEFEINYIEKDLSKKIDGGAWKYFASMFCILFDNISKYAKAIDGIKRVDCVLKSTEKGVFIGMCNQIDSSVSLDASKQKIESAMNLISDSSYLARAKQEGGSGIPKIYKILAIDLNMKPQVKCEINEKENVFCVDIGGDYK
;
A
#
# COMPACT_ATOMS: atom_id res chain seq x y z
N MET A 1 -14.19 29.69 54.10
CA MET A 1 -14.19 28.33 53.51
C MET A 1 -15.44 28.02 52.69
N HIS A 2 -16.67 28.37 53.08
CA HIS A 2 -17.86 28.19 52.19
C HIS A 2 -18.25 29.39 51.30
N SER A 3 -17.35 30.35 51.00
CA SER A 3 -17.76 31.57 50.31
C SER A 3 -18.12 31.32 48.83
N ILE A 4 -17.36 30.49 48.10
CA ILE A 4 -17.64 30.16 46.69
C ILE A 4 -18.90 29.28 46.59
N GLY A 5 -18.96 28.16 47.32
CA GLY A 5 -20.11 27.27 47.27
C GLY A 5 -21.44 27.94 47.68
N LYS A 6 -21.42 28.84 48.68
CA LYS A 6 -22.62 29.62 49.05
C LYS A 6 -23.04 30.62 47.95
N ARG A 7 -22.09 31.20 47.20
CA ARG A 7 -22.42 32.06 46.05
C ARG A 7 -23.04 31.26 44.91
N ILE A 8 -22.49 30.08 44.60
CA ILE A 8 -23.07 29.15 43.61
C ILE A 8 -24.52 28.80 44.00
N GLN A 9 -24.76 28.43 45.26
CA GLN A 9 -26.11 28.16 45.77
C GLN A 9 -27.04 29.38 45.66
N PHE A 10 -26.53 30.57 45.98
CA PHE A 10 -27.31 31.80 45.90
C PHE A 10 -27.69 32.15 44.45
N ASP A 11 -26.72 32.11 43.53
CA ASP A 11 -26.93 32.46 42.12
C ASP A 11 -27.83 31.43 41.40
N ASP A 12 -27.68 30.13 41.67
CA ASP A 12 -28.60 29.09 41.18
C ASP A 12 -30.04 29.32 41.70
N LEU A 13 -30.19 29.67 42.99
CA LEU A 13 -31.50 29.99 43.56
C LEU A 13 -32.14 31.22 42.90
N GLN A 14 -31.34 32.23 42.54
CA GLN A 14 -31.83 33.41 41.80
C GLN A 14 -32.33 33.03 40.41
N LEU A 15 -31.60 32.18 39.68
CA LEU A 15 -32.01 31.70 38.36
C LEU A 15 -33.33 30.93 38.42
N ARG A 16 -33.50 30.03 39.41
CA ARG A 16 -34.73 29.25 39.60
C ARG A 16 -35.94 30.10 40.02
N LYS A 17 -35.72 31.22 40.70
CA LYS A 17 -36.77 32.16 41.11
C LYS A 17 -37.18 33.15 40.00
N GLY A 18 -36.70 32.96 38.76
CA GLY A 18 -37.08 33.77 37.61
C GLY A 18 -36.16 34.98 37.34
N ASN A 19 -35.13 35.22 38.15
CA ASN A 19 -34.10 36.25 37.90
C ASN A 19 -33.06 35.75 36.89
N ASN A 20 -33.53 35.32 35.72
CA ASN A 20 -32.73 34.72 34.66
C ASN A 20 -32.00 35.78 33.79
N THR A 21 -31.25 36.67 34.42
CA THR A 21 -30.48 37.71 33.70
C THR A 21 -29.19 37.13 33.15
N LYS A 22 -28.70 37.65 32.00
CA LYS A 22 -27.40 37.30 31.43
C LYS A 22 -26.26 37.44 32.45
N LYS A 23 -26.34 38.45 33.32
CA LYS A 23 -25.38 38.72 34.38
C LYS A 23 -25.35 37.62 35.45
N THR A 24 -26.51 37.16 35.91
CA THR A 24 -26.61 36.08 36.92
C THR A 24 -26.04 34.77 36.38
N ARG A 25 -26.30 34.43 35.10
CA ARG A 25 -25.70 33.25 34.45
C ARG A 25 -24.18 33.34 34.36
N GLN A 26 -23.65 34.48 33.92
CA GLN A 26 -22.21 34.70 33.83
C GLN A 26 -21.51 34.66 35.20
N MET A 27 -22.16 35.16 36.26
CA MET A 27 -21.64 35.07 37.62
C MET A 27 -21.58 33.62 38.10
N LEU A 28 -22.66 32.86 37.89
CA LEU A 28 -22.70 31.44 38.24
C LEU A 28 -21.64 30.62 37.49
N GLU A 29 -21.51 30.82 36.17
CA GLU A 29 -20.46 30.17 35.35
C GLU A 29 -19.06 30.50 35.87
N LYS A 30 -18.81 31.78 36.21
CA LYS A 30 -17.53 32.22 36.77
C LYS A 30 -17.25 31.58 38.12
N ASP A 31 -18.25 31.49 39.01
CA ASP A 31 -18.07 30.88 40.32
C ASP A 31 -17.91 29.35 40.24
N LEU A 32 -18.62 28.66 39.34
CA LEU A 32 -18.41 27.24 39.04
C LEU A 32 -16.99 26.97 38.49
N LEU A 33 -16.50 27.82 37.59
CA LEU A 33 -15.13 27.73 37.07
C LEU A 33 -14.09 27.98 38.17
N SER A 34 -14.35 28.95 39.06
CA SER A 34 -13.48 29.26 40.20
C SER A 34 -13.45 28.12 41.22
N PHE A 35 -14.57 27.43 41.41
CA PHE A 35 -14.67 26.23 42.24
C PHE A 35 -13.80 25.09 41.67
N LYS A 36 -13.89 24.78 40.37
CA LYS A 36 -13.04 23.76 39.75
C LYS A 36 -11.53 24.03 39.93
N ARG A 37 -11.14 25.30 39.92
CA ARG A 37 -9.74 25.77 40.04
C ARG A 37 -9.21 25.90 41.48
N LEU A 38 -9.95 25.44 42.50
CA LEU A 38 -9.45 25.45 43.87
C LEU A 38 -8.13 24.65 43.99
N PRO A 39 -7.05 25.23 44.52
CA PRO A 39 -5.74 24.56 44.51
C PRO A 39 -5.66 23.40 45.51
N SER A 40 -6.30 23.53 46.68
CA SER A 40 -6.34 22.49 47.72
C SER A 40 -7.38 21.42 47.38
N ASN A 41 -6.98 20.15 47.47
CA ASN A 41 -7.90 19.01 47.29
C ASN A 41 -8.92 18.95 48.45
N GLU A 42 -8.51 19.25 49.68
CA GLU A 42 -9.42 19.32 50.84
C GLU A 42 -10.49 20.40 50.67
N ASP A 43 -10.11 21.61 50.24
CA ASP A 43 -11.06 22.71 50.01
C ASP A 43 -12.01 22.40 48.84
N PHE A 44 -11.47 21.73 47.80
CA PHE A 44 -12.27 21.26 46.67
C PHE A 44 -13.29 20.22 47.12
N ASP A 45 -12.87 19.19 47.85
CA ASP A 45 -13.73 18.12 48.35
C ASP A 45 -14.85 18.66 49.25
N ALA A 46 -14.50 19.49 50.25
CA ALA A 46 -15.49 20.09 51.14
C ALA A 46 -16.52 20.95 50.37
N THR A 47 -16.10 21.64 49.31
CA THR A 47 -16.99 22.43 48.47
C THR A 47 -17.82 21.55 47.52
N PHE A 48 -17.21 20.51 46.94
CA PHE A 48 -17.86 19.53 46.07
C PHE A 48 -18.98 18.83 46.82
N ASP A 49 -18.69 18.25 47.98
CA ASP A 49 -19.64 17.48 48.77
C ASP A 49 -20.82 18.35 49.22
N MET A 50 -20.55 19.60 49.60
CA MET A 50 -21.60 20.57 49.94
C MET A 50 -22.53 20.89 48.75
N LEU A 51 -21.98 21.05 47.55
CA LEU A 51 -22.76 21.33 46.34
C LEU A 51 -23.50 20.09 45.84
N PHE A 52 -22.86 18.93 45.89
CA PHE A 52 -23.40 17.64 45.45
C PHE A 52 -24.54 17.16 46.35
N ALA A 53 -24.50 17.48 47.65
CA ALA A 53 -25.61 17.24 48.58
C ALA A 53 -26.87 18.04 48.24
N ASN A 54 -26.75 19.18 47.54
CA ASN A 54 -27.88 19.96 47.09
C ASN A 54 -28.46 19.37 45.80
N LYS A 55 -29.58 18.63 45.93
CA LYS A 55 -30.26 17.95 44.82
C LYS A 55 -30.44 18.83 43.58
N ALA A 56 -30.88 20.07 43.77
CA ALA A 56 -31.12 21.02 42.70
C ALA A 56 -29.85 21.28 41.89
N ILE A 57 -28.74 21.60 42.56
CA ILE A 57 -27.45 21.88 41.94
C ILE A 57 -26.87 20.62 41.30
N ARG A 58 -26.92 19.49 42.00
CA ARG A 58 -26.44 18.19 41.50
C ARG A 58 -27.11 17.82 40.17
N GLU A 59 -28.43 17.92 40.09
CA GLU A 59 -29.21 17.58 38.88
C GLU A 59 -29.00 18.56 37.73
N SER A 60 -28.63 19.82 38.03
CA SER A 60 -28.45 20.85 37.00
C SER A 60 -27.03 20.96 36.47
N TYR A 61 -26.00 20.62 37.26
CA TYR A 61 -24.60 20.89 36.88
C TYR A 61 -23.64 19.69 37.02
N PHE A 62 -24.01 18.64 37.76
CA PHE A 62 -23.10 17.50 38.01
C PHE A 62 -23.55 16.23 37.31
N THR A 63 -24.85 16.02 37.19
CA THR A 63 -25.44 14.72 36.81
C THR A 63 -26.28 14.77 35.54
N VAL A 64 -26.33 15.95 34.91
CA VAL A 64 -27.31 16.30 33.87
C VAL A 64 -27.17 15.47 32.59
N ASN A 65 -25.97 14.96 32.30
CA ASN A 65 -25.69 14.14 31.12
C ASN A 65 -25.31 12.68 31.45
N LEU A 66 -25.30 12.26 32.72
CA LEU A 66 -24.68 10.99 33.12
C LEU A 66 -25.46 9.75 32.68
N PHE A 67 -26.79 9.84 32.63
CA PHE A 67 -27.68 8.71 32.34
C PHE A 67 -28.76 9.10 31.31
N PRO A 68 -28.40 9.30 30.02
CA PRO A 68 -29.36 9.75 29.02
C PRO A 68 -30.29 8.61 28.58
N LEU A 69 -31.60 8.88 28.59
CA LEU A 69 -32.63 7.87 28.26
C LEU A 69 -32.62 7.39 26.80
N ASN A 70 -32.14 8.21 25.86
CA ASN A 70 -31.93 7.82 24.47
C ASN A 70 -30.90 8.74 23.80
N VAL A 71 -30.49 8.37 22.58
CA VAL A 71 -29.47 9.07 21.78
C VAL A 71 -29.76 10.58 21.62
N ASN A 72 -31.04 11.01 21.56
CA ASN A 72 -31.37 12.43 21.40
C ASN A 72 -31.19 13.27 22.67
N TYR A 73 -30.96 12.64 23.82
CA TYR A 73 -30.61 13.31 25.08
C TYR A 73 -29.09 13.30 25.35
N PHE A 74 -28.30 12.63 24.52
CA PHE A 74 -26.84 12.59 24.62
C PHE A 74 -26.25 14.01 24.47
N ALA A 75 -25.36 14.41 25.39
CA ALA A 75 -24.67 15.70 25.38
C ALA A 75 -25.57 16.95 25.26
N LYS A 76 -26.86 16.83 25.61
CA LYS A 76 -27.86 17.87 25.38
C LYS A 76 -27.73 19.06 26.34
N PHE A 77 -27.23 18.82 27.56
CA PHE A 77 -27.23 19.81 28.62
C PHE A 77 -25.83 20.34 28.92
N ALA A 78 -25.74 21.62 29.26
CA ALA A 78 -24.47 22.27 29.54
C ALA A 78 -23.98 21.95 30.96
N GLU A 79 -22.76 21.44 31.06
CA GLU A 79 -22.01 21.29 32.31
C GLU A 79 -21.09 22.49 32.59
N PRO A 80 -20.52 22.61 33.80
CA PRO A 80 -19.54 23.62 34.13
C PRO A 80 -18.38 23.64 33.12
N ILE A 81 -18.07 24.84 32.62
CA ILE A 81 -17.04 25.10 31.61
C ILE A 81 -15.72 24.41 31.98
N CYS A 82 -15.10 23.73 31.01
CA CYS A 82 -13.79 23.12 31.14
C CYS A 82 -12.72 24.18 31.48
N THR A 83 -11.92 23.92 32.49
CA THR A 83 -10.82 24.79 32.92
C THR A 83 -9.65 24.81 31.94
N ARG A 84 -9.62 23.87 30.97
CA ARG A 84 -8.50 23.56 30.07
C ARG A 84 -7.20 23.20 30.81
N ASN A 85 -7.33 22.74 32.06
CA ASN A 85 -6.21 22.29 32.86
C ASN A 85 -6.46 20.83 33.27
N ILE A 86 -5.56 19.94 32.85
CA ILE A 86 -5.69 18.50 33.05
C ILE A 86 -5.85 18.14 34.53
N ARG A 87 -5.12 18.78 35.44
CA ARG A 87 -5.19 18.51 36.89
C ARG A 87 -6.60 18.72 37.43
N PHE A 88 -7.20 19.86 37.10
CA PHE A 88 -8.51 20.21 37.64
C PHE A 88 -9.64 19.40 37.01
N GLU A 89 -9.56 19.12 35.71
CA GLU A 89 -10.58 18.29 35.05
C GLU A 89 -10.47 16.83 35.46
N LEU A 90 -9.27 16.26 35.59
CA LEU A 90 -9.11 14.89 36.04
C LEU A 90 -9.58 14.72 37.49
N ARG A 91 -9.17 15.63 38.40
CA ARG A 91 -9.68 15.64 39.79
C ARG A 91 -11.20 15.71 39.84
N TRP A 92 -11.82 16.53 38.99
CA TRP A 92 -13.27 16.63 38.89
C TRP A 92 -13.92 15.30 38.49
N GLN A 93 -13.42 14.65 37.43
CA GLN A 93 -13.99 13.38 36.96
C GLN A 93 -13.82 12.28 38.01
N LEU A 94 -12.63 12.16 38.62
CA LEU A 94 -12.35 11.14 39.63
C LEU A 94 -13.20 11.31 40.89
N LYS A 95 -13.36 12.54 41.39
CA LYS A 95 -14.28 12.83 42.49
C LYS A 95 -15.73 12.49 42.12
N LEU A 96 -16.16 12.80 40.90
CA LEU A 96 -17.49 12.42 40.41
C LEU A 96 -17.66 10.89 40.38
N PHE A 97 -16.66 10.14 39.90
CA PHE A 97 -16.69 8.68 39.89
C PHE A 97 -16.79 8.08 41.29
N SER A 98 -16.10 8.64 42.27
CA SER A 98 -16.22 8.19 43.67
C SER A 98 -17.65 8.27 44.21
N CYS A 99 -18.44 9.26 43.76
CA CYS A 99 -19.85 9.40 44.15
C CYS A 99 -20.78 8.39 43.45
N TYR A 100 -20.30 7.73 42.40
CA TYR A 100 -21.02 6.76 41.58
C TYR A 100 -20.27 5.41 41.50
N SER A 101 -19.48 5.09 42.53
CA SER A 101 -18.67 3.86 42.58
C SER A 101 -19.52 2.60 42.43
N LYS A 102 -20.73 2.59 43.01
CA LYS A 102 -21.68 1.47 42.91
C LYS A 102 -22.15 1.22 41.48
N GLU A 103 -22.55 2.29 40.79
CA GLU A 103 -23.01 2.25 39.40
C GLU A 103 -21.86 1.82 38.47
N ILE A 104 -20.65 2.35 38.68
CA ILE A 104 -19.45 1.99 37.92
C ILE A 104 -19.11 0.51 38.14
N ASN A 105 -19.12 0.02 39.39
CA ASN A 105 -18.84 -1.39 39.69
C ASN A 105 -19.88 -2.34 39.08
N MET A 106 -21.17 -1.95 39.10
CA MET A 106 -22.22 -2.71 38.42
C MET A 106 -22.03 -2.74 36.90
N PHE A 107 -21.57 -1.64 36.30
CA PHE A 107 -21.18 -1.60 34.89
C PHE A 107 -19.98 -2.52 34.61
N ILE A 108 -18.89 -2.42 35.37
CA ILE A 108 -17.67 -3.23 35.17
C ILE A 108 -17.98 -4.72 35.24
N SER A 109 -18.73 -5.14 36.27
CA SER A 109 -19.11 -6.55 36.43
C SER A 109 -19.93 -7.07 35.25
N ASN A 110 -20.86 -6.28 34.72
CA ASN A 110 -21.64 -6.68 33.55
C ASN A 110 -20.85 -6.58 32.24
N LYS A 111 -19.92 -5.63 32.12
CA LYS A 111 -18.98 -5.53 31.00
C LYS A 111 -18.12 -6.78 30.92
N ASP A 112 -17.57 -7.26 32.04
CA ASP A 112 -16.76 -8.48 32.08
C ASP A 112 -17.56 -9.72 31.67
N ARG A 113 -18.81 -9.82 32.14
CA ARG A 113 -19.73 -10.89 31.71
C ARG A 113 -20.07 -10.80 30.22
N PHE A 114 -20.26 -9.59 29.70
CA PHE A 114 -20.52 -9.35 28.29
C PHE A 114 -19.32 -9.76 27.42
N ASP A 115 -18.11 -9.33 27.79
CA ASP A 115 -16.86 -9.64 27.09
C ASP A 115 -16.66 -11.18 27.00
N GLU A 116 -16.95 -11.91 28.09
CA GLU A 116 -16.90 -13.37 28.10
C GLU A 116 -17.98 -14.01 27.22
N CYS A 117 -19.21 -13.52 27.26
CA CYS A 117 -20.29 -14.04 26.41
C CYS A 117 -19.98 -13.86 24.91
N LEU A 118 -19.33 -12.75 24.54
CA LEU A 118 -18.92 -12.49 23.17
C LEU A 118 -17.88 -13.52 22.68
N LEU A 119 -16.88 -13.83 23.52
CA LEU A 119 -15.85 -14.83 23.22
C LEU A 119 -16.40 -16.26 23.25
N GLU A 120 -17.39 -16.55 24.09
CA GLU A 120 -18.07 -17.85 24.18
C GLU A 120 -19.19 -18.02 23.14
N GLU A 121 -19.36 -17.07 22.22
CA GLU A 121 -20.42 -17.07 21.18
C GLU A 121 -21.86 -17.10 21.76
N LYS A 122 -22.03 -16.69 23.02
CA LYS A 122 -23.31 -16.57 23.72
C LYS A 122 -23.98 -15.23 23.41
N TYR A 123 -24.18 -14.94 22.13
CA TYR A 123 -24.64 -13.63 21.65
C TYR A 123 -26.01 -13.21 22.19
N ASN A 124 -26.93 -14.17 22.43
CA ASN A 124 -28.23 -13.87 23.01
C ASN A 124 -28.14 -13.45 24.48
N GLU A 125 -27.28 -14.12 25.27
CA GLU A 125 -27.04 -13.74 26.67
C GLU A 125 -26.36 -12.37 26.75
N ALA A 126 -25.37 -12.12 25.87
CA ALA A 126 -24.72 -10.82 25.74
C ALA A 126 -25.73 -9.70 25.41
N TYR A 127 -26.71 -9.98 24.55
CA TYR A 127 -27.75 -9.02 24.18
C TYR A 127 -28.67 -8.67 25.36
N GLU A 128 -29.04 -9.64 26.19
CA GLU A 128 -29.84 -9.37 27.39
C GLU A 128 -29.06 -8.54 28.43
N ILE A 129 -27.76 -8.78 28.60
CA ILE A 129 -26.90 -7.94 29.44
C ILE A 129 -26.92 -6.49 28.96
N LEU A 130 -26.78 -6.24 27.64
CA LEU A 130 -26.84 -4.88 27.10
C LEU A 130 -28.21 -4.21 27.34
N LYS A 131 -29.32 -4.96 27.26
CA LYS A 131 -30.65 -4.41 27.56
C LYS A 131 -30.80 -4.01 29.02
N GLU A 132 -30.27 -4.82 29.94
CA GLU A 132 -30.27 -4.50 31.37
C GLU A 132 -29.46 -3.23 31.64
N LEU A 133 -28.25 -3.13 31.05
CA LEU A 133 -27.43 -1.93 31.15
C LEU A 133 -28.09 -0.70 30.53
N GLU A 134 -28.74 -0.83 29.37
CA GLU A 134 -29.49 0.26 28.71
C GLU A 134 -30.64 0.76 29.60
N LYS A 135 -31.33 -0.15 30.29
CA LYS A 135 -32.42 0.18 31.20
C LYS A 135 -31.94 0.91 32.45
N ASP A 136 -30.82 0.46 33.03
CA ASP A 136 -30.32 0.98 34.30
C ASP A 136 -29.51 2.28 34.13
N PHE A 137 -28.75 2.40 33.04
CA PHE A 137 -27.82 3.51 32.81
C PHE A 137 -28.11 4.37 31.59
N GLY A 138 -29.06 3.97 30.75
CA GLY A 138 -29.35 4.65 29.49
C GLY A 138 -28.33 4.33 28.40
N ILE A 139 -28.18 5.25 27.45
CA ILE A 139 -27.32 5.05 26.28
C ILE A 139 -25.89 5.54 26.54
N SER A 140 -24.90 4.77 26.10
CA SER A 140 -23.49 5.16 25.98
C SER A 140 -22.92 4.75 24.62
N LEU A 141 -21.80 5.33 24.20
CA LEU A 141 -21.11 4.93 22.96
C LEU A 141 -20.59 3.50 23.07
N TRP A 142 -20.06 3.10 24.23
CA TRP A 142 -19.71 1.70 24.49
C TRP A 142 -20.91 0.76 24.28
N LEU A 143 -22.09 1.12 24.81
CA LEU A 143 -23.28 0.28 24.66
C LEU A 143 -23.70 0.21 23.18
N MET A 144 -23.67 1.32 22.47
CA MET A 144 -24.04 1.37 21.05
C MET A 144 -23.08 0.58 20.16
N GLU A 145 -21.78 0.69 20.39
CA GLU A 145 -20.74 -0.11 19.71
C GLU A 145 -21.05 -1.61 19.80
N ASN A 146 -21.24 -2.09 21.03
CA ASN A 146 -21.48 -3.49 21.31
C ASN A 146 -22.86 -3.97 20.83
N LYS A 147 -23.87 -3.09 20.84
CA LYS A 147 -25.20 -3.39 20.30
C LYS A 147 -25.17 -3.54 18.78
N VAL A 148 -24.45 -2.66 18.07
CA VAL A 148 -24.22 -2.76 16.61
C VAL A 148 -23.50 -4.06 16.27
N LEU A 149 -22.42 -4.38 17.00
CA LEU A 149 -21.70 -5.64 16.84
C LEU A 149 -22.62 -6.86 16.98
N LEU A 150 -23.39 -6.93 18.07
CA LEU A 150 -24.31 -8.06 18.28
C LEU A 150 -25.40 -8.16 17.22
N PHE A 151 -25.81 -7.04 16.62
CA PHE A 151 -26.81 -7.07 15.55
C PHE A 151 -26.25 -7.75 14.30
N HIS A 152 -24.99 -7.46 13.94
CA HIS A 152 -24.30 -8.20 12.88
C HIS A 152 -24.19 -9.69 13.21
N MET A 153 -23.79 -10.03 14.44
CA MET A 153 -23.66 -11.44 14.88
C MET A 153 -25.00 -12.20 14.91
N LEU A 154 -26.10 -11.50 15.18
CA LEU A 154 -27.46 -12.05 15.23
C LEU A 154 -28.22 -11.92 13.89
N GLY A 155 -27.62 -11.35 12.85
CA GLY A 155 -28.25 -11.13 11.55
C GLY A 155 -29.42 -10.13 11.55
N LYS A 156 -29.38 -9.12 12.43
CA LYS A 156 -30.38 -8.05 12.53
C LYS A 156 -29.98 -6.82 11.72
N ASP A 157 -30.97 -6.07 11.22
CA ASP A 157 -30.72 -4.83 10.47
C ASP A 157 -30.40 -3.66 11.41
N VAL A 158 -29.14 -3.25 11.42
CA VAL A 158 -28.63 -2.13 12.22
C VAL A 158 -29.29 -0.80 11.84
N LYS A 159 -29.57 -0.58 10.55
CA LYS A 159 -30.05 0.71 10.04
C LYS A 159 -31.52 0.93 10.38
N GLU A 160 -32.36 -0.07 10.17
CA GLU A 160 -33.78 0.01 10.52
C GLU A 160 -33.97 0.17 12.02
N GLU A 161 -33.25 -0.63 12.83
CA GLU A 161 -33.49 -0.71 14.27
C GLU A 161 -32.79 0.40 15.09
N LEU A 162 -31.62 0.88 14.68
CA LEU A 162 -30.83 1.85 15.46
C LEU A 162 -30.71 3.21 14.75
N VAL A 163 -30.21 3.24 13.52
CA VAL A 163 -29.76 4.49 12.88
C VAL A 163 -30.92 5.36 12.37
N SER A 164 -31.99 4.75 11.84
CA SER A 164 -33.12 5.45 11.20
C SER A 164 -33.86 6.45 12.11
N SER A 165 -33.79 6.24 13.43
CA SER A 165 -34.50 7.04 14.44
C SER A 165 -33.66 8.17 15.08
N MET A 166 -32.37 8.25 14.73
CA MET A 166 -31.43 9.17 15.36
C MET A 166 -31.40 10.54 14.68
N ARG A 167 -31.24 11.60 15.47
CA ARG A 167 -30.81 12.89 14.92
C ARG A 167 -29.41 12.73 14.37
N GLN A 168 -29.23 13.21 13.14
CA GLN A 168 -27.93 13.23 12.50
C GLN A 168 -26.93 14.00 13.35
N GLY A 169 -25.68 13.51 13.44
CA GLY A 169 -24.60 14.15 14.18
C GLY A 169 -23.42 13.32 14.62
N PHE A 170 -22.58 13.89 15.50
CA PHE A 170 -21.38 13.22 16.04
C PHE A 170 -21.65 11.76 16.40
N ILE A 171 -22.74 11.51 17.13
CA ILE A 171 -23.14 10.17 17.56
C ILE A 171 -23.56 9.28 16.38
N SER A 172 -24.34 9.78 15.42
CA SER A 172 -24.72 8.96 14.26
C SER A 172 -23.53 8.67 13.35
N THR A 173 -22.58 9.62 13.19
CA THR A 173 -21.31 9.39 12.49
C THR A 173 -20.51 8.26 13.15
N VAL A 174 -20.26 8.35 14.46
CA VAL A 174 -19.52 7.31 15.20
C VAL A 174 -20.20 5.94 15.06
N ILE A 175 -21.52 5.87 15.19
CA ILE A 175 -22.29 4.62 15.03
C ILE A 175 -22.19 4.06 13.61
N ASN A 176 -22.19 4.91 12.58
CA ASN A 176 -22.03 4.45 11.20
C ASN A 176 -20.63 3.84 10.96
N PHE A 177 -19.59 4.39 11.60
CA PHE A 177 -18.27 3.73 11.60
C PHE A 177 -18.28 2.42 12.39
N TYR A 178 -19.05 2.32 13.47
CA TYR A 178 -19.26 1.05 14.18
C TYR A 178 -19.97 0.01 13.33
N ASP A 179 -20.93 0.42 12.49
CA ASP A 179 -21.58 -0.46 11.51
C ASP A 179 -20.58 -0.94 10.45
N MET A 180 -19.78 -0.01 9.90
CA MET A 180 -18.75 -0.31 8.91
C MET A 180 -17.70 -1.29 9.45
N LYS A 181 -17.21 -1.05 10.67
CA LYS A 181 -16.18 -1.92 11.28
C LYS A 181 -16.74 -3.27 11.71
N ALA A 182 -18.04 -3.40 11.98
CA ALA A 182 -18.65 -4.67 12.38
C ALA A 182 -19.00 -5.57 11.17
N SER A 183 -19.17 -5.00 9.97
CA SER A 183 -19.48 -5.74 8.74
C SER A 183 -18.47 -6.85 8.43
N ASN A 184 -18.95 -8.04 8.07
CA ASN A 184 -18.11 -9.19 7.68
C ASN A 184 -17.36 -8.97 6.35
N GLU A 185 -17.83 -8.04 5.50
CA GLU A 185 -17.20 -7.73 4.21
C GLU A 185 -16.02 -6.75 4.33
N MET A 186 -15.83 -6.16 5.51
CA MET A 186 -14.79 -5.17 5.77
C MET A 186 -13.58 -5.81 6.44
N LEU A 187 -12.42 -5.81 5.77
CA LEU A 187 -11.14 -6.21 6.37
C LEU A 187 -10.63 -5.15 7.37
N ALA A 188 -9.78 -5.56 8.32
CA ALA A 188 -9.26 -4.64 9.33
C ALA A 188 -8.37 -3.55 8.70
N ARG A 189 -7.45 -3.94 7.82
CA ARG A 189 -6.56 -3.00 7.11
C ARG A 189 -7.33 -1.97 6.25
N ASP A 190 -8.45 -2.40 5.67
CA ASP A 190 -9.27 -1.55 4.81
C ASP A 190 -10.04 -0.51 5.63
N TYR A 191 -10.57 -0.92 6.79
CA TYR A 191 -11.19 -0.01 7.74
C TYR A 191 -10.20 1.07 8.20
N GLU A 192 -9.00 0.68 8.62
CA GLU A 192 -7.98 1.64 9.07
C GLU A 192 -7.59 2.64 7.98
N TYR A 193 -7.37 2.15 6.75
CA TYR A 193 -7.07 3.01 5.61
C TYR A 193 -8.19 4.05 5.37
N ILE A 194 -9.45 3.61 5.38
CA ILE A 194 -10.60 4.51 5.20
C ILE A 194 -10.64 5.55 6.31
N VAL A 195 -10.52 5.13 7.57
CA VAL A 195 -10.59 6.07 8.70
C VAL A 195 -9.45 7.08 8.64
N ARG A 196 -8.21 6.65 8.35
CA ARG A 196 -7.07 7.58 8.20
C ARG A 196 -7.34 8.62 7.11
N ARG A 197 -7.74 8.16 5.92
CA ARG A 197 -8.04 9.05 4.80
C ARG A 197 -9.16 10.04 5.11
N GLU A 198 -10.25 9.59 5.75
CA GLU A 198 -11.37 10.46 6.11
C GLU A 198 -11.01 11.45 7.22
N LEU A 199 -10.20 11.04 8.20
CA LEU A 199 -9.69 11.93 9.25
C LEU A 199 -8.74 12.99 8.67
N ASP A 200 -7.77 12.60 7.84
CA ASP A 200 -6.83 13.53 7.21
C ASP A 200 -7.54 14.59 6.38
N LYS A 201 -8.56 14.16 5.64
CA LYS A 201 -9.43 15.03 4.88
C LYS A 201 -10.26 15.95 5.78
N PHE A 202 -10.84 15.44 6.87
CA PHE A 202 -11.55 16.26 7.85
C PHE A 202 -10.64 17.37 8.41
N ILE A 203 -9.38 17.04 8.71
CA ILE A 203 -8.37 17.99 9.19
C ILE A 203 -8.07 19.07 8.15
N ARG A 204 -7.86 18.67 6.89
CA ARG A 204 -7.61 19.62 5.79
C ARG A 204 -8.75 20.62 5.60
N LEU A 205 -9.99 20.18 5.78
CA LEU A 205 -11.18 21.03 5.62
C LEU A 205 -11.49 21.87 6.87
N ASN A 206 -11.16 21.37 8.06
CA ASN A 206 -11.50 21.98 9.35
C ASN A 206 -10.29 22.11 10.28
N PRO A 207 -9.26 22.92 9.91
CA PRO A 207 -8.02 23.02 10.68
C PRO A 207 -8.23 23.53 12.12
N GLU A 208 -9.27 24.33 12.36
CA GLU A 208 -9.61 24.88 13.68
C GLU A 208 -10.37 23.90 14.60
N SER A 209 -10.81 22.74 14.09
CA SER A 209 -11.65 21.76 14.82
C SER A 209 -10.86 20.61 15.46
N ALA A 210 -9.69 20.92 16.01
CA ALA A 210 -8.79 19.92 16.60
C ALA A 210 -9.45 19.07 17.72
N GLU A 211 -10.37 19.65 18.50
CA GLU A 211 -11.06 18.92 19.57
C GLU A 211 -12.03 17.86 19.06
N LEU A 212 -12.70 18.13 17.92
CA LEU A 212 -13.57 17.15 17.27
C LEU A 212 -12.75 16.06 16.58
N LYS A 213 -11.62 16.42 15.96
CA LYS A 213 -10.70 15.46 15.34
C LYS A 213 -10.26 14.40 16.36
N ASP A 214 -9.75 14.82 17.51
CA ASP A 214 -9.23 13.88 18.50
C ASP A 214 -10.35 13.02 19.09
N CYS A 215 -11.52 13.60 19.32
CA CYS A 215 -12.70 12.87 19.77
C CYS A 215 -13.14 11.80 18.76
N TYR A 216 -13.27 12.15 17.47
CA TYR A 216 -13.61 11.18 16.42
C TYR A 216 -12.54 10.09 16.30
N THR A 217 -11.26 10.48 16.26
CA THR A 217 -10.15 9.54 16.14
C THR A 217 -10.16 8.54 17.30
N PHE A 218 -10.34 9.01 18.54
CA PHE A 218 -10.41 8.16 19.72
C PHE A 218 -11.57 7.15 19.64
N PHE A 219 -12.77 7.59 19.29
CA PHE A 219 -13.94 6.69 19.29
C PHE A 219 -14.02 5.78 18.06
N ILE A 220 -13.40 6.13 16.93
CA ILE A 220 -13.51 5.39 15.65
C ILE A 220 -12.27 4.53 15.39
N ALA A 221 -11.08 5.04 15.67
CA ALA A 221 -9.80 4.35 15.45
C ALA A 221 -8.84 4.54 16.66
N PRO A 222 -9.20 3.98 17.82
CA PRO A 222 -8.45 4.15 19.07
C PRO A 222 -7.02 3.62 18.98
N PHE A 223 -6.78 2.53 18.25
CA PHE A 223 -5.43 1.97 18.05
C PHE A 223 -4.50 2.85 17.21
N LEU A 224 -5.08 3.81 16.45
CA LEU A 224 -4.34 4.82 15.69
C LEU A 224 -4.20 6.13 16.46
N PHE A 225 -4.88 6.27 17.59
CA PHE A 225 -4.95 7.53 18.33
C PHE A 225 -3.68 7.75 19.15
N LYS A 226 -3.00 8.87 18.90
CA LYS A 226 -1.84 9.30 19.69
C LYS A 226 -2.30 10.18 20.86
N MET A 227 -2.22 9.62 22.07
CA MET A 227 -2.59 10.33 23.31
C MET A 227 -1.46 11.27 23.76
N ASP A 228 -1.36 12.47 23.20
CA ASP A 228 -0.44 13.51 23.69
C ASP A 228 -1.11 14.46 24.72
N ASP A 229 -0.32 15.34 25.35
CA ASP A 229 -0.82 16.24 26.40
C ASP A 229 -1.95 17.16 25.95
N GLU A 230 -1.91 17.64 24.71
CA GLU A 230 -2.98 18.49 24.19
C GLU A 230 -4.24 17.66 23.92
N ALA A 231 -4.08 16.47 23.35
CA ALA A 231 -5.16 15.53 23.07
C ALA A 231 -5.89 15.13 24.36
N LYS A 232 -5.17 14.88 25.46
CA LYS A 232 -5.76 14.62 26.80
C LYS A 232 -6.70 15.76 27.22
N VAL A 233 -6.27 17.02 27.08
CA VAL A 233 -7.09 18.19 27.44
C VAL A 233 -8.30 18.34 26.51
N ARG A 234 -8.11 18.15 25.20
CA ARG A 234 -9.19 18.22 24.19
C ARG A 234 -10.24 17.13 24.42
N LEU A 235 -9.83 15.90 24.75
CA LEU A 235 -10.73 14.80 25.10
C LEU A 235 -11.50 15.10 26.39
N LEU A 236 -10.84 15.49 27.48
CA LEU A 236 -11.52 15.84 28.74
C LEU A 236 -12.58 16.95 28.55
N ASN A 237 -12.29 17.92 27.68
CA ASN A 237 -13.23 18.99 27.33
C ASN A 237 -14.48 18.46 26.61
N MET A 238 -14.36 17.42 25.79
CA MET A 238 -15.49 16.81 25.08
C MET A 238 -16.30 15.86 25.95
N ILE A 239 -15.63 14.94 26.65
CA ILE A 239 -16.30 13.89 27.44
C ILE A 239 -17.06 14.44 28.63
N CYS A 240 -16.81 15.69 29.07
CA CYS A 240 -17.64 16.33 30.10
C CYS A 240 -19.13 16.46 29.69
N ARG A 241 -19.50 16.15 28.44
CA ARG A 241 -20.89 16.10 27.98
C ARG A 241 -21.41 14.67 27.79
N PHE A 242 -20.59 13.66 28.02
CA PHE A 242 -20.88 12.27 27.68
C PHE A 242 -21.52 11.55 28.88
N PRO A 243 -22.10 10.36 28.70
CA PRO A 243 -22.58 9.49 29.77
C PRO A 243 -21.47 9.09 30.75
N LEU A 244 -21.87 8.66 31.96
CA LEU A 244 -20.93 8.24 33.01
C LEU A 244 -19.98 7.13 32.53
N ILE A 245 -20.51 6.15 31.80
CA ILE A 245 -19.75 4.99 31.29
C ILE A 245 -18.64 5.45 30.33
N ASP A 246 -18.98 6.26 29.32
CA ASP A 246 -18.00 6.71 28.33
C ASP A 246 -16.95 7.64 28.97
N ARG A 247 -17.33 8.47 29.94
CA ARG A 247 -16.37 9.27 30.72
C ARG A 247 -15.38 8.41 31.47
N TYR A 248 -15.88 7.39 32.16
CA TYR A 248 -15.06 6.49 32.96
C TYR A 248 -14.02 5.78 32.09
N LEU A 249 -14.44 5.21 30.97
CA LEU A 249 -13.53 4.53 30.03
C LEU A 249 -12.47 5.47 29.45
N VAL A 250 -12.84 6.66 28.98
CA VAL A 250 -11.86 7.63 28.43
C VAL A 250 -10.90 8.14 29.50
N VAL A 251 -11.39 8.40 30.72
CA VAL A 251 -10.52 8.83 31.83
C VAL A 251 -9.57 7.73 32.25
N LEU A 252 -10.02 6.47 32.23
CA LEU A 252 -9.19 5.31 32.51
C LEU A 252 -8.03 5.22 31.49
N ASP A 253 -8.30 5.45 30.21
CA ASP A 253 -7.28 5.49 29.15
C ASP A 253 -6.27 6.64 29.31
N ILE A 254 -6.73 7.81 29.76
CA ILE A 254 -5.85 8.94 30.07
C ILE A 254 -4.91 8.58 31.24
N ILE A 255 -5.44 7.90 32.27
CA ILE A 255 -4.65 7.46 33.42
C ILE A 255 -3.67 6.36 33.01
N GLU A 256 -4.07 5.41 32.18
CA GLU A 256 -3.19 4.38 31.63
C GLU A 256 -2.01 5.00 30.90
N HIS A 257 -2.26 6.05 30.11
CA HIS A 257 -1.20 6.79 29.46
C HIS A 257 -0.23 7.40 30.48
N TYR A 258 -0.72 8.06 31.53
CA TYR A 258 0.14 8.56 32.63
C TYR A 258 0.91 7.45 33.35
N ALA A 259 0.29 6.29 33.58
CA ALA A 259 0.94 5.13 34.18
C ALA A 259 2.04 4.53 33.26
N SER A 260 1.93 4.76 31.95
CA SER A 260 2.86 4.27 30.94
C SER A 260 4.01 5.23 30.57
N GLU A 261 3.97 6.49 31.01
CA GLU A 261 5.04 7.49 30.79
C GLU A 261 6.39 6.99 31.36
N ARG A 262 7.53 7.51 30.88
CA ARG A 262 8.86 6.96 31.23
C ARG A 262 9.11 7.06 32.75
N PRO A 263 9.78 6.09 33.38
CA PRO A 263 10.09 6.16 34.83
C PRO A 263 10.82 7.45 35.24
N GLU A 264 11.67 7.97 34.35
CA GLU A 264 12.41 9.24 34.49
C GLU A 264 11.50 10.48 34.42
N GLN A 265 10.35 10.36 33.78
CA GLN A 265 9.26 11.34 33.75
C GLN A 265 8.20 10.84 34.74
N THR A 266 8.47 11.01 36.03
CA THR A 266 7.51 10.63 37.06
C THR A 266 6.16 11.28 36.78
N ALA A 267 5.10 10.46 36.83
CA ALA A 267 3.74 10.96 36.76
C ALA A 267 3.61 12.14 37.74
N PRO A 268 2.99 13.27 37.33
CA PRO A 268 3.02 14.48 38.15
C PRO A 268 2.51 14.20 39.57
N GLU A 269 3.19 14.66 40.62
CA GLU A 269 2.84 14.33 42.02
C GLU A 269 1.35 14.53 42.35
N TRP A 270 0.72 15.54 41.74
CA TRP A 270 -0.70 15.83 41.93
C TRP A 270 -1.63 14.70 41.48
N ILE A 271 -1.24 13.84 40.53
CA ILE A 271 -2.09 12.75 40.04
C ILE A 271 -2.22 11.67 41.11
N ALA A 272 -1.11 11.33 41.78
CA ALA A 272 -1.11 10.38 42.89
C ALA A 272 -2.04 10.83 44.03
N GLU A 273 -2.12 12.14 44.30
CA GLU A 273 -3.02 12.69 45.33
C GLU A 273 -4.51 12.48 45.04
N VAL A 274 -4.91 12.31 43.77
CA VAL A 274 -6.32 12.18 43.37
C VAL A 274 -6.70 10.76 42.97
N MET A 275 -5.73 9.84 42.85
CA MET A 275 -5.97 8.43 42.53
C MET A 275 -6.73 7.67 43.62
N ASP A 276 -6.72 8.15 44.87
CA ASP A 276 -7.47 7.54 45.97
C ASP A 276 -9.00 7.66 45.80
N TYR A 277 -9.50 8.55 44.94
CA TYR A 277 -10.94 8.59 44.61
C TYR A 277 -11.43 7.32 43.89
N LEU A 278 -10.52 6.53 43.31
CA LEU A 278 -10.85 5.26 42.65
C LEU A 278 -10.80 4.06 43.61
N GLU A 279 -10.56 4.26 44.91
CA GLU A 279 -10.37 3.16 45.88
C GLU A 279 -11.57 2.23 46.01
N GLU A 280 -12.79 2.77 45.91
CA GLU A 280 -14.03 1.98 46.01
C GLU A 280 -14.45 1.35 44.67
N ILE A 281 -13.69 1.57 43.58
CA ILE A 281 -14.01 1.03 42.26
C ILE A 281 -13.31 -0.32 42.07
N ASP A 282 -14.10 -1.37 41.89
CA ASP A 282 -13.68 -2.75 41.69
C ASP A 282 -13.32 -3.00 40.22
N ASP A 283 -12.26 -2.34 39.76
CA ASP A 283 -11.65 -2.55 38.45
C ASP A 283 -10.18 -2.91 38.60
N SER A 284 -9.77 -4.01 37.95
CA SER A 284 -8.40 -4.49 37.97
C SER A 284 -7.44 -3.50 37.29
N CYS A 285 -7.90 -2.82 36.22
CA CYS A 285 -7.10 -1.81 35.53
C CYS A 285 -6.90 -0.59 36.45
N ALA A 286 -7.97 -0.03 37.01
CA ALA A 286 -7.89 1.07 37.97
C ALA A 286 -6.97 0.76 39.17
N THR A 287 -7.08 -0.45 39.73
CA THR A 287 -6.20 -0.93 40.81
C THR A 287 -4.74 -0.95 40.38
N THR A 288 -4.46 -1.46 39.19
CA THR A 288 -3.10 -1.52 38.62
C THR A 288 -2.53 -0.12 38.39
N TYR A 289 -3.33 0.82 37.88
CA TYR A 289 -2.86 2.18 37.64
C TYR A 289 -2.59 2.92 38.95
N ARG A 290 -3.45 2.75 39.96
CA ARG A 290 -3.20 3.25 41.33
C ARG A 290 -1.90 2.68 41.89
N PHE A 291 -1.62 1.40 41.67
CA PHE A 291 -0.39 0.75 42.10
C PHE A 291 0.86 1.36 41.45
N ILE A 292 0.86 1.54 40.12
CA ILE A 292 1.99 2.10 39.38
C ILE A 292 2.26 3.55 39.82
N ILE A 293 1.22 4.38 39.92
CA ILE A 293 1.32 5.80 40.27
C ILE A 293 1.62 6.03 41.77
N SER A 294 1.26 5.09 42.65
CA SER A 294 1.52 5.19 44.10
C SER A 294 3.01 5.29 44.41
N ASN A 295 3.35 5.98 45.50
CA ASN A 295 4.70 6.02 46.05
C ASN A 295 5.05 4.72 46.83
N GLY A 296 6.36 4.39 46.89
CA GLY A 296 6.85 3.06 47.30
C GLY A 296 6.52 2.61 48.73
N VAL A 297 6.34 3.53 49.70
CA VAL A 297 5.93 3.16 51.08
C VAL A 297 4.47 2.72 51.13
N ASN A 298 3.58 3.45 50.45
CA ASN A 298 2.15 3.13 50.40
C ASN A 298 1.85 1.87 49.59
N ARG A 299 2.71 1.54 48.63
CA ARG A 299 2.49 0.47 47.66
C ARG A 299 2.42 -0.94 48.31
N VAL A 300 3.28 -1.22 49.28
CA VAL A 300 3.34 -2.54 49.94
C VAL A 300 2.16 -2.77 50.88
N ASP A 301 1.69 -1.71 51.55
CA ASP A 301 0.64 -1.82 52.56
C ASP A 301 -0.77 -1.83 51.94
N LYS A 302 -0.95 -1.19 50.77
CA LYS A 302 -2.27 -1.02 50.12
C LYS A 302 -2.60 -2.06 49.04
N PHE A 303 -1.61 -2.77 48.46
CA PHE A 303 -1.84 -3.59 47.26
C PHE A 303 -1.34 -5.03 47.40
N THR A 304 -2.09 -5.96 46.83
CA THR A 304 -1.75 -7.39 46.75
C THR A 304 -1.75 -7.86 45.31
N LEU A 305 -0.87 -8.80 44.98
CA LEU A 305 -0.81 -9.41 43.64
C LEU A 305 -2.05 -10.28 43.38
N ASP A 306 -2.60 -10.17 42.17
CA ASP A 306 -3.63 -11.04 41.61
C ASP A 306 -3.09 -11.74 40.35
N ASP A 307 -2.24 -12.76 40.56
CA ASP A 307 -1.57 -13.49 39.48
C ASP A 307 -2.11 -14.91 39.35
N SER A 308 -3.16 -15.07 38.54
CA SER A 308 -3.76 -16.39 38.25
C SER A 308 -2.81 -17.35 37.51
N LEU A 309 -1.75 -16.84 36.88
CA LEU A 309 -0.77 -17.59 36.09
C LEU A 309 0.39 -18.13 36.92
N ILE A 310 0.53 -17.68 38.17
CA ILE A 310 1.75 -17.91 38.95
C ILE A 310 2.10 -19.40 39.11
N LYS A 311 1.09 -20.27 39.24
CA LYS A 311 1.30 -21.73 39.31
C LYS A 311 1.84 -22.30 38.00
N GLY A 312 1.24 -21.89 36.88
CA GLY A 312 1.67 -22.29 35.53
C GLY A 312 3.07 -21.80 35.24
N ARG A 313 3.37 -20.53 35.52
CA ARG A 313 4.70 -19.93 35.35
C ARG A 313 5.77 -20.58 36.23
N ASN A 314 5.44 -20.93 37.48
CA ASN A 314 6.37 -21.66 38.33
C ASN A 314 6.65 -23.08 37.79
N ALA A 315 5.62 -23.80 37.35
CA ALA A 315 5.79 -25.11 36.70
C ALA A 315 6.63 -25.00 35.41
N PHE A 316 6.41 -23.95 34.62
CA PHE A 316 7.14 -23.63 33.41
C PHE A 316 8.63 -23.44 33.70
N ILE A 317 8.99 -22.49 34.59
CA ILE A 317 10.39 -22.23 34.96
C ILE A 317 11.04 -23.47 35.59
N GLN A 318 10.30 -24.31 36.31
CA GLN A 318 10.81 -25.58 36.83
C GLN A 318 10.97 -26.69 35.77
N GLY A 319 10.66 -26.43 34.49
CA GLY A 319 10.80 -27.37 33.39
C GLY A 319 9.74 -28.49 33.40
N ASN A 320 8.72 -28.39 34.25
CA ASN A 320 7.62 -29.35 34.31
C ASN A 320 6.57 -29.00 33.24
N LEU A 321 6.96 -29.11 31.96
CA LEU A 321 6.18 -28.62 30.83
C LEU A 321 4.82 -29.31 30.69
N ASP A 322 4.75 -30.64 30.86
CA ASP A 322 3.47 -31.37 30.82
C ASP A 322 2.50 -30.86 31.88
N ARG A 323 3.00 -30.65 33.11
CA ARG A 323 2.19 -30.12 34.20
C ARG A 323 1.77 -28.67 33.96
N CYS A 324 2.65 -27.87 33.35
CA CYS A 324 2.33 -26.51 32.95
C CYS A 324 1.20 -26.51 31.91
N LEU A 325 1.33 -27.32 30.87
CA LEU A 325 0.33 -27.46 29.81
C LEU A 325 -1.01 -27.91 30.38
N GLU A 326 -1.06 -28.90 31.27
CA GLU A 326 -2.29 -29.33 31.97
C GLU A 326 -2.95 -28.18 32.74
N LEU A 327 -2.17 -27.44 33.54
CA LEU A 327 -2.67 -26.34 34.36
C LEU A 327 -3.21 -25.19 33.50
N VAL A 328 -2.47 -24.81 32.45
CA VAL A 328 -2.85 -23.71 31.57
C VAL A 328 -4.04 -24.11 30.69
N LYS A 329 -4.05 -25.32 30.12
CA LYS A 329 -5.19 -25.84 29.34
C LYS A 329 -6.47 -25.82 30.17
N ALA A 330 -6.43 -26.33 31.41
CA ALA A 330 -7.59 -26.31 32.30
C ALA A 330 -8.07 -24.87 32.62
N SER A 331 -7.14 -23.93 32.80
CA SER A 331 -7.46 -22.51 33.01
C SER A 331 -8.00 -21.81 31.76
N VAL A 332 -7.58 -22.21 30.55
CA VAL A 332 -8.12 -21.68 29.29
C VAL A 332 -9.54 -22.21 29.03
N GLU A 333 -9.80 -23.48 29.35
CA GLU A 333 -11.11 -24.11 29.17
C GLU A 333 -12.16 -23.65 30.20
N ASN A 334 -11.74 -23.38 31.45
CA ASN A 334 -12.67 -23.13 32.56
C ASN A 334 -12.52 -21.75 33.22
N GLY A 335 -11.50 -20.99 32.83
CA GLY A 335 -11.21 -19.67 33.37
C GLY A 335 -11.71 -18.52 32.49
N PRO A 336 -11.64 -17.28 33.00
CA PRO A 336 -11.99 -16.09 32.22
C PRO A 336 -11.02 -15.91 31.05
N ALA A 337 -11.48 -15.25 29.99
CA ALA A 337 -10.61 -14.88 28.88
C ALA A 337 -9.46 -13.98 29.34
N ASP A 338 -8.24 -14.51 29.32
CA ASP A 338 -7.00 -13.82 29.64
C ASP A 338 -5.96 -14.17 28.58
N ILE A 339 -5.52 -13.17 27.82
CA ILE A 339 -4.61 -13.36 26.70
C ILE A 339 -3.24 -13.86 27.17
N ARG A 340 -2.85 -13.56 28.40
CA ARG A 340 -1.59 -14.04 28.99
C ARG A 340 -1.63 -15.56 29.22
N LEU A 341 -2.81 -16.12 29.52
CA LEU A 341 -3.01 -17.58 29.54
C LEU A 341 -2.88 -18.18 28.14
N TYR A 342 -3.44 -17.52 27.12
CA TYR A 342 -3.35 -18.00 25.74
C TYR A 342 -1.91 -17.99 25.24
N ASN A 343 -1.15 -16.93 25.56
CA ASN A 343 0.27 -16.82 25.19
C ASN A 343 1.12 -17.90 25.86
N LEU A 344 0.91 -18.16 27.17
CA LEU A 344 1.60 -19.23 27.87
C LEU A 344 1.19 -20.62 27.34
N TYR A 345 -0.08 -20.80 26.95
CA TYR A 345 -0.57 -22.03 26.33
C TYR A 345 0.11 -22.27 24.97
N ILE A 346 0.15 -21.26 24.09
CA ILE A 346 0.83 -21.31 22.79
C ILE A 346 2.29 -21.72 22.98
N GLU A 347 3.00 -21.06 23.90
CA GLU A 347 4.41 -21.32 24.16
C GLU A 347 4.64 -22.75 24.70
N CYS A 348 3.84 -23.19 25.66
CA CYS A 348 3.94 -24.54 26.23
C CYS A 348 3.60 -25.62 25.19
N ALA A 349 2.57 -25.40 24.38
CA ALA A 349 2.15 -26.35 23.34
C ALA A 349 3.27 -26.55 22.30
N GLN A 350 3.90 -25.46 21.83
CA GLN A 350 5.03 -25.54 20.89
C GLN A 350 6.24 -26.28 21.50
N LEU A 351 6.54 -26.07 22.78
CA LEU A 351 7.64 -26.76 23.47
C LEU A 351 7.36 -28.25 23.67
N CYS A 352 6.09 -28.63 23.87
CA CYS A 352 5.68 -30.02 24.04
C CYS A 352 5.38 -30.76 22.72
N ASP A 353 5.48 -30.07 21.57
CA ASP A 353 5.04 -30.57 20.25
C ASP A 353 3.56 -31.06 20.29
N ALA A 354 2.74 -30.34 21.07
CA ALA A 354 1.33 -30.65 21.25
C ALA A 354 0.47 -29.89 20.21
N ASP A 355 -0.65 -30.51 19.80
CA ASP A 355 -1.63 -29.82 18.96
C ASP A 355 -2.32 -28.70 19.75
N ILE A 356 -2.07 -27.46 19.33
CA ILE A 356 -2.63 -26.28 19.98
C ILE A 356 -4.16 -26.23 19.88
N MET A 357 -4.74 -26.91 18.90
CA MET A 357 -6.19 -26.97 18.67
C MET A 357 -6.87 -28.08 19.48
N ASP A 358 -6.11 -28.97 20.14
CA ASP A 358 -6.65 -29.94 21.08
C ASP A 358 -7.05 -29.25 22.40
N ILE A 359 -8.11 -28.45 22.33
CA ILE A 359 -8.65 -27.73 23.48
C ILE A 359 -10.17 -27.52 23.32
N ASN A 360 -10.91 -27.69 24.41
CA ASN A 360 -12.37 -27.64 24.39
C ASN A 360 -12.89 -26.23 24.73
N ILE A 361 -12.80 -25.32 23.76
CA ILE A 361 -13.29 -23.93 23.86
C ILE A 361 -14.14 -23.55 22.63
N SER A 362 -14.80 -22.39 22.71
CA SER A 362 -15.56 -21.77 21.64
C SER A 362 -14.71 -21.47 20.39
N GLU A 363 -15.37 -21.26 19.25
CA GLU A 363 -14.70 -21.00 17.97
C GLU A 363 -14.00 -19.64 17.96
N ASN A 364 -14.57 -18.62 18.61
CA ASN A 364 -13.91 -17.32 18.74
C ASN A 364 -12.59 -17.43 19.54
N LYS A 365 -12.58 -18.18 20.66
CA LYS A 365 -11.35 -18.41 21.43
C LYS A 365 -10.33 -19.24 20.62
N LYS A 366 -10.78 -20.26 19.88
CA LYS A 366 -9.92 -21.03 18.95
C LYS A 366 -9.30 -20.16 17.87
N ARG A 367 -10.08 -19.26 17.25
CA ARG A 367 -9.59 -18.28 16.27
C ARG A 367 -8.51 -17.38 16.86
N ILE A 368 -8.70 -16.89 18.08
CA ILE A 368 -7.69 -16.08 18.76
C ILE A 368 -6.38 -16.86 18.92
N ILE A 369 -6.42 -18.04 19.53
CA ILE A 369 -5.23 -18.85 19.78
C ILE A 369 -4.51 -19.23 18.47
N LYS A 370 -5.26 -19.69 17.46
CA LYS A 370 -4.70 -20.05 16.14
C LYS A 370 -4.00 -18.87 15.49
N ASN A 371 -4.67 -17.72 15.42
CA ASN A 371 -4.11 -16.56 14.74
C ASN A 371 -2.93 -15.96 15.51
N LEU A 372 -2.98 -15.92 16.85
CA LEU A 372 -1.84 -15.51 17.67
C LEU A 372 -0.63 -16.43 17.45
N ASN A 373 -0.83 -17.75 17.39
CA ASN A 373 0.24 -18.70 17.08
C ASN A 373 0.88 -18.41 15.71
N ASN A 374 0.05 -18.19 14.68
CA ASN A 374 0.51 -17.87 13.32
C ASN A 374 1.27 -16.54 13.27
N ILE A 375 0.82 -15.52 14.00
CA ILE A 375 1.46 -14.21 14.08
C ILE A 375 2.81 -14.30 14.80
N TYR A 376 2.85 -14.92 15.99
CA TYR A 376 4.09 -15.02 16.79
C TYR A 376 5.15 -15.91 16.15
N SER A 377 4.73 -16.84 15.29
CA SER A 377 5.60 -17.79 14.61
C SER A 377 5.95 -17.37 13.18
N PHE A 378 5.31 -16.32 12.63
CA PHE A 378 5.46 -15.90 11.23
C PHE A 378 5.14 -17.06 10.24
N GLU A 379 3.99 -17.72 10.43
CA GLU A 379 3.51 -18.83 9.57
C GLU A 379 2.90 -18.34 8.24
N GLU A 380 2.57 -19.24 7.30
CA GLU A 380 2.12 -18.89 5.92
C GLU A 380 0.90 -17.95 5.93
N ASP A 381 -0.01 -18.17 6.87
CA ASP A 381 -1.23 -17.38 7.02
C ASP A 381 -1.01 -16.09 7.85
N TYR A 382 0.21 -15.55 8.00
CA TYR A 382 0.47 -14.39 8.87
C TYR A 382 -0.43 -13.18 8.54
N ASN A 383 -0.50 -12.78 7.27
CA ASN A 383 -1.27 -11.60 6.85
C ASN A 383 -2.78 -11.79 7.05
N ASP A 384 -3.28 -12.99 6.83
CA ASP A 384 -4.69 -13.33 7.07
C ASP A 384 -4.98 -13.41 8.57
N ALA A 385 -4.06 -13.98 9.35
CA ALA A 385 -4.16 -14.07 10.80
C ALA A 385 -4.15 -12.69 11.46
N ILE A 386 -3.31 -11.76 10.99
CA ILE A 386 -3.23 -10.42 11.56
C ILE A 386 -4.47 -9.59 11.23
N ASP A 387 -4.98 -9.67 10.00
CA ASP A 387 -6.23 -8.99 9.64
C ASP A 387 -7.42 -9.56 10.42
N ALA A 388 -7.52 -10.89 10.54
CA ALA A 388 -8.56 -11.55 11.31
C ALA A 388 -8.52 -11.17 12.81
N ILE A 389 -7.32 -11.11 13.42
CA ILE A 389 -7.18 -10.70 14.82
C ILE A 389 -7.51 -9.23 15.01
N TYR A 390 -6.97 -8.33 14.19
CA TYR A 390 -7.29 -6.92 14.32
C TYR A 390 -8.77 -6.63 14.08
N LYS A 391 -9.41 -7.39 13.18
CA LYS A 391 -10.87 -7.35 13.00
C LYS A 391 -11.61 -7.70 14.29
N MET A 392 -11.17 -8.74 14.99
CA MET A 392 -11.71 -9.08 16.31
C MET A 392 -11.43 -7.98 17.34
N CYS A 393 -10.21 -7.43 17.40
CA CYS A 393 -9.91 -6.32 18.31
C CYS A 393 -10.81 -5.10 18.06
N PHE A 394 -11.19 -4.83 16.80
CA PHE A 394 -12.06 -3.71 16.45
C PHE A 394 -13.54 -3.92 16.82
N TRP A 395 -13.96 -5.16 17.12
CA TRP A 395 -15.34 -5.45 17.58
C TRP A 395 -15.73 -4.60 18.78
N SER A 396 -14.85 -4.51 19.77
CA SER A 396 -15.06 -3.76 21.00
C SER A 396 -13.71 -3.35 21.56
N PHE A 397 -13.27 -2.12 21.27
CA PHE A 397 -11.89 -1.72 21.60
C PHE A 397 -11.67 -1.50 23.10
N HIS A 398 -12.73 -1.20 23.85
CA HIS A 398 -12.67 -1.13 25.32
C HIS A 398 -12.83 -2.50 25.99
N ALA A 399 -13.01 -3.58 25.23
CA ALA A 399 -12.95 -4.93 25.79
C ALA A 399 -11.52 -5.22 26.29
N ARG A 400 -11.40 -5.87 27.46
CA ARG A 400 -10.07 -6.08 28.07
C ARG A 400 -9.16 -6.90 27.16
N TRP A 401 -9.71 -7.99 26.60
CA TRP A 401 -8.99 -8.87 25.69
C TRP A 401 -8.52 -8.17 24.39
N SER A 402 -9.26 -7.18 23.89
CA SER A 402 -8.94 -6.50 22.63
C SER A 402 -7.63 -5.73 22.72
N ARG A 403 -7.50 -4.92 23.77
CA ARG A 403 -6.27 -4.15 24.06
C ARG A 403 -5.10 -5.06 24.36
N ASP A 404 -5.33 -6.10 25.15
CA ASP A 404 -4.28 -7.07 25.51
C ASP A 404 -3.72 -7.76 24.29
N ILE A 405 -4.57 -8.25 23.38
CA ILE A 405 -4.16 -8.85 22.11
C ILE A 405 -3.31 -7.86 21.31
N TYR A 406 -3.81 -6.64 21.10
CA TYR A 406 -3.12 -5.64 20.29
C TYR A 406 -1.73 -5.29 20.86
N ASN A 407 -1.65 -5.09 22.18
CA ASN A 407 -0.40 -4.76 22.87
C ASN A 407 0.58 -5.94 22.88
N HIS A 408 0.10 -7.17 23.08
CA HIS A 408 0.94 -8.37 22.99
C HIS A 408 1.47 -8.61 21.57
N ILE A 409 0.65 -8.42 20.53
CA ILE A 409 1.13 -8.46 19.14
C ILE A 409 2.22 -7.42 18.91
N THR A 410 1.97 -6.18 19.33
CA THR A 410 2.97 -5.10 19.21
C THR A 410 4.27 -5.48 19.92
N ARG A 411 4.20 -6.00 21.16
CA ARG A 411 5.36 -6.51 21.91
C ARG A 411 6.11 -7.63 21.18
N HIS A 412 5.40 -8.59 20.60
CA HIS A 412 5.99 -9.79 20.01
C HIS A 412 6.49 -9.58 18.59
N VAL A 413 5.91 -8.67 17.81
CA VAL A 413 6.25 -8.46 16.40
C VAL A 413 7.28 -7.35 16.24
N GLN A 414 7.25 -6.28 17.04
CA GLN A 414 8.15 -5.12 16.85
C GLN A 414 9.63 -5.40 17.20
N PRO A 415 10.60 -4.67 16.61
CA PRO A 415 12.01 -4.84 16.91
C PRO A 415 12.34 -4.61 18.38
N ILE A 416 13.33 -5.33 18.91
CA ILE A 416 13.77 -5.12 20.30
C ILE A 416 14.22 -3.65 20.48
N ASN A 417 13.85 -3.07 21.62
CA ASN A 417 14.18 -1.70 22.01
C ASN A 417 13.55 -0.58 21.16
N SER A 418 12.70 -0.88 20.16
CA SER A 418 11.89 0.16 19.49
C SER A 418 10.92 0.82 20.46
N ASP A 419 10.48 2.04 20.15
CA ASP A 419 9.52 2.76 21.00
C ASP A 419 8.18 2.01 21.07
N GLU A 420 7.76 1.38 19.97
CA GLU A 420 6.57 0.54 19.87
C GLU A 420 6.69 -0.71 20.75
N ALA A 421 7.83 -1.41 20.71
CA ALA A 421 8.05 -2.59 21.53
C ALA A 421 8.05 -2.23 23.03
N LYS A 422 8.71 -1.13 23.41
CA LYS A 422 8.72 -0.62 24.78
C LYS A 422 7.31 -0.27 25.26
N ARG A 423 6.51 0.40 24.42
CA ARG A 423 5.09 0.68 24.71
C ARG A 423 4.29 -0.61 24.85
N GLY A 424 4.43 -1.55 23.91
CA GLY A 424 3.74 -2.83 23.93
C GLY A 424 4.02 -3.64 25.20
N ILE A 425 5.29 -3.69 25.65
CA ILE A 425 5.69 -4.32 26.92
C ILE A 425 4.91 -3.72 28.09
N LYS A 426 4.97 -2.39 28.25
CA LYS A 426 4.27 -1.71 29.34
C LYS A 426 2.77 -2.00 29.31
N TYR A 427 2.12 -1.66 28.20
CA TYR A 427 0.66 -1.78 28.07
C TYR A 427 0.16 -3.22 28.13
N SER A 428 0.98 -4.23 27.81
CA SER A 428 0.57 -5.65 27.92
C SER A 428 0.36 -6.13 29.36
N ASN A 429 0.82 -5.38 30.36
CA ASN A 429 0.81 -5.78 31.77
C ASN A 429 0.13 -4.77 32.71
N LEU A 430 -0.64 -3.82 32.19
CA LEU A 430 -1.32 -2.80 32.99
C LEU A 430 -2.76 -3.17 33.38
N GLN A 431 -3.30 -4.30 32.90
CA GLN A 431 -4.71 -4.67 33.07
C GLN A 431 -4.99 -5.38 34.39
N ARG A 432 -3.99 -6.07 34.95
CA ARG A 432 -4.05 -6.69 36.28
C ARG A 432 -2.71 -6.59 36.98
N LEU A 433 -2.74 -6.44 38.30
CA LEU A 433 -1.55 -6.36 39.14
C LEU A 433 -0.91 -7.75 39.32
N THR A 434 0.02 -8.09 38.45
CA THR A 434 0.75 -9.38 38.44
C THR A 434 2.23 -9.20 38.72
N VAL A 435 2.99 -10.31 38.83
CA VAL A 435 4.45 -10.24 38.96
C VAL A 435 5.06 -9.48 37.78
N ASP A 436 4.59 -9.74 36.55
CA ASP A 436 5.11 -9.11 35.34
C ASP A 436 4.82 -7.60 35.31
N THR A 437 3.66 -7.18 35.82
CA THR A 437 3.34 -5.76 36.04
C THR A 437 4.40 -5.07 36.88
N VAL A 438 4.82 -5.70 37.98
CA VAL A 438 5.84 -5.17 38.88
C VAL A 438 7.20 -5.12 38.19
N VAL A 439 7.58 -6.22 37.52
CA VAL A 439 8.90 -6.38 36.88
C VAL A 439 9.10 -5.41 35.72
N GLU A 440 8.07 -5.20 34.90
CA GLU A 440 8.20 -4.48 33.63
C GLU A 440 7.82 -2.99 33.70
N ASN A 441 7.10 -2.56 34.74
CA ASN A 441 6.61 -1.18 34.85
C ASN A 441 7.17 -0.37 36.04
N LEU A 442 7.80 -1.01 37.04
CA LEU A 442 8.42 -0.29 38.14
C LEU A 442 9.94 -0.15 37.96
N GLU A 443 10.49 0.91 38.58
CA GLU A 443 11.93 1.07 38.75
C GLU A 443 12.56 -0.12 39.50
N LYS A 444 13.78 -0.49 39.13
CA LYS A 444 14.48 -1.69 39.62
C LYS A 444 14.48 -1.81 41.15
N SER A 445 14.77 -0.71 41.85
CA SER A 445 14.82 -0.67 43.31
C SER A 445 13.44 -0.83 43.95
N GLU A 446 12.40 -0.23 43.36
CA GLU A 446 11.01 -0.32 43.84
C GLU A 446 10.40 -1.70 43.58
N ALA A 447 10.60 -2.23 42.37
CA ALA A 447 10.18 -3.58 42.00
C ALA A 447 10.75 -4.61 42.98
N LYS A 448 12.06 -4.54 43.25
CA LYS A 448 12.73 -5.42 44.21
C LYS A 448 12.19 -5.27 45.62
N ALA A 449 12.00 -4.03 46.09
CA ALA A 449 11.46 -3.77 47.42
C ALA A 449 10.04 -4.35 47.58
N PHE A 450 9.21 -4.23 46.54
CA PHE A 450 7.86 -4.78 46.53
C PHE A 450 7.88 -6.32 46.50
N LEU A 451 8.57 -6.94 45.53
CA LEU A 451 8.64 -8.40 45.40
C LEU A 451 9.26 -9.09 46.63
N THR A 452 10.14 -8.41 47.36
CA THR A 452 10.73 -8.94 48.60
C THR A 452 9.72 -9.00 49.74
N LYS A 453 8.82 -8.03 49.83
CA LYS A 453 7.84 -7.90 50.93
C LYS A 453 6.47 -8.49 50.60
N ALA A 454 6.13 -8.61 49.32
CA ALA A 454 4.87 -9.19 48.87
C ALA A 454 4.74 -10.64 49.36
N ASN A 455 3.53 -11.02 49.75
CA ASN A 455 3.24 -12.36 50.29
C ASN A 455 2.95 -13.33 49.13
N PHE A 456 3.78 -14.36 48.97
CA PHE A 456 3.61 -15.40 47.96
C PHE A 456 3.18 -16.71 48.64
N ILE A 457 1.97 -17.17 48.31
CA ILE A 457 1.46 -18.46 48.80
C ILE A 457 2.06 -19.62 47.97
N GLU A 458 2.20 -19.40 46.66
CA GLU A 458 2.79 -20.31 45.68
C GLU A 458 3.61 -19.49 44.66
N GLY A 459 4.57 -20.12 43.97
CA GLY A 459 5.35 -19.43 42.92
C GLY A 459 6.69 -18.82 43.35
N GLU A 460 7.27 -19.31 44.45
CA GLU A 460 8.53 -18.78 44.99
C GLU A 460 9.70 -18.86 43.99
N ASP A 461 9.80 -19.93 43.19
CA ASP A 461 10.87 -20.03 42.19
C ASP A 461 10.69 -19.01 41.07
N TYR A 462 9.44 -18.79 40.63
CA TYR A 462 9.11 -17.75 39.66
C TYR A 462 9.42 -16.36 40.21
N ARG A 463 9.11 -16.09 41.48
CA ARG A 463 9.48 -14.84 42.16
C ARG A 463 10.98 -14.61 42.15
N LEU A 464 11.77 -15.63 42.55
CA LEU A 464 13.24 -15.55 42.56
C LEU A 464 13.79 -15.35 41.15
N TYR A 465 13.22 -16.04 40.15
CA TYR A 465 13.54 -15.86 38.74
C TYR A 465 13.27 -14.42 38.28
N SER A 466 12.07 -13.88 38.55
CA SER A 466 11.69 -12.51 38.24
C SER A 466 12.59 -11.49 38.93
N MET A 467 12.98 -11.72 40.19
CA MET A 467 13.94 -10.87 40.90
C MET A 467 15.31 -10.87 40.22
N ALA A 468 15.79 -12.01 39.74
CA ALA A 468 17.04 -12.09 38.98
C ALA A 468 16.97 -11.35 37.63
N ILE A 469 15.81 -11.41 36.95
CA ILE A 469 15.56 -10.62 35.73
C ILE A 469 15.59 -9.11 36.02
N VAL A 470 14.94 -8.65 37.10
CA VAL A 470 14.99 -7.24 37.57
C VAL A 470 16.42 -6.82 37.92
N ASP A 471 17.18 -7.72 38.54
CA ASP A 471 18.58 -7.48 38.86
C ASP A 471 19.50 -7.51 37.62
N GLU A 472 18.97 -7.84 36.44
CA GLU A 472 19.72 -8.11 35.19
C GLU A 472 20.78 -9.21 35.36
N ASP A 473 20.62 -10.05 36.40
CA ASP A 473 21.45 -11.22 36.63
C ASP A 473 20.90 -12.41 35.84
N TYR A 474 21.09 -12.33 34.52
CA TYR A 474 20.61 -13.35 33.59
C TYR A 474 21.26 -14.73 33.83
N LYS A 475 22.44 -14.80 34.47
CA LYS A 475 23.07 -16.07 34.86
C LYS A 475 22.32 -16.74 36.01
N MET A 476 21.96 -15.97 37.03
CA MET A 476 21.12 -16.46 38.12
C MET A 476 19.73 -16.86 37.59
N ALA A 477 19.11 -16.03 36.74
CA ALA A 477 17.82 -16.35 36.13
C ALA A 477 17.88 -17.65 35.31
N ALA A 478 18.93 -17.83 34.50
CA ALA A 478 19.14 -19.06 33.73
C ALA A 478 19.33 -20.30 34.64
N SER A 479 19.99 -20.15 35.80
CA SER A 479 20.17 -21.25 36.75
C SER A 479 18.87 -21.68 37.45
N LEU A 480 17.91 -20.76 37.56
CA LEU A 480 16.57 -21.02 38.12
C LEU A 480 15.62 -21.60 37.07
N CYS A 481 15.85 -21.32 35.79
CA CYS A 481 15.04 -21.81 34.67
C CYS A 481 15.56 -23.14 34.12
N LYS A 482 14.73 -24.18 34.22
CA LYS A 482 15.00 -25.54 33.73
C LYS A 482 14.46 -25.80 32.31
N VAL A 483 13.80 -24.83 31.69
CA VAL A 483 13.46 -24.88 30.25
C VAL A 483 14.72 -24.59 29.46
N TYR A 484 15.23 -25.58 28.72
CA TYR A 484 16.51 -25.49 28.02
C TYR A 484 16.58 -24.28 27.08
N GLN A 485 15.54 -24.07 26.27
CA GLN A 485 15.51 -23.03 25.25
C GLN A 485 15.59 -21.62 25.89
N LEU A 486 14.75 -21.37 26.91
CA LEU A 486 14.74 -20.09 27.62
C LEU A 486 16.02 -19.88 28.45
N SER A 487 16.49 -20.91 29.16
CA SER A 487 17.73 -20.87 29.94
C SER A 487 18.94 -20.53 29.06
N GLU A 488 19.05 -21.15 27.89
CA GLU A 488 20.13 -20.85 26.93
C GLU A 488 20.01 -19.42 26.39
N LEU A 489 18.80 -18.95 26.03
CA LEU A 489 18.60 -17.55 25.60
C LEU A 489 19.02 -16.54 26.67
N LEU A 490 18.74 -16.80 27.95
CA LEU A 490 19.17 -15.95 29.06
C LEU A 490 20.70 -15.93 29.20
N LEU A 491 21.35 -17.09 29.06
CA LEU A 491 22.82 -17.17 29.08
C LEU A 491 23.45 -16.42 27.89
N LEU A 492 22.85 -16.53 26.70
CA LEU A 492 23.29 -15.79 25.52
C LEU A 492 23.11 -14.28 25.71
N LYS A 493 21.98 -13.86 26.28
CA LYS A 493 21.73 -12.46 26.65
C LYS A 493 22.76 -11.95 27.64
N SER A 494 23.12 -12.74 28.65
CA SER A 494 24.18 -12.37 29.60
C SER A 494 25.55 -12.16 28.95
N ARG A 495 25.86 -12.91 27.89
CA ARG A 495 27.17 -12.89 27.23
C ARG A 495 27.26 -11.79 26.18
N HIS A 496 26.13 -11.34 25.62
CA HIS A 496 26.06 -10.45 24.47
C HIS A 496 26.96 -10.94 23.30
N ASP A 497 26.91 -12.25 23.01
CA ASP A 497 27.77 -12.90 22.00
C ASP A 497 26.96 -13.28 20.75
N PHE A 498 27.13 -12.46 19.70
CA PHE A 498 26.51 -12.66 18.39
C PHE A 498 26.78 -14.05 17.79
N SER A 499 28.01 -14.56 17.92
CA SER A 499 28.39 -15.85 17.34
C SER A 499 27.66 -17.01 17.99
N ALA A 500 27.43 -16.93 19.30
CA ALA A 500 26.74 -17.96 20.06
C ALA A 500 25.25 -18.02 19.72
N TYR A 501 24.59 -16.88 19.47
CA TYR A 501 23.21 -16.86 18.96
C TYR A 501 23.08 -17.58 17.61
N ARG A 502 24.02 -17.34 16.67
CA ARG A 502 24.02 -18.05 15.38
C ARG A 502 24.16 -19.56 15.53
N VAL A 503 24.99 -20.02 16.46
CA VAL A 503 25.14 -21.45 16.76
C VAL A 503 23.84 -22.02 17.34
N PHE A 504 23.13 -21.26 18.17
CA PHE A 504 21.86 -21.68 18.74
C PHE A 504 20.75 -21.76 17.68
N LEU A 505 20.65 -20.79 16.77
CA LEU A 505 19.71 -20.77 15.65
C LEU A 505 19.88 -21.94 14.67
N LYS A 506 21.06 -22.58 14.61
CA LYS A 506 21.28 -23.79 13.80
C LYS A 506 20.65 -25.04 14.41
N LYS A 507 20.24 -25.01 15.68
CA LYS A 507 19.55 -26.13 16.33
C LYS A 507 18.07 -26.12 15.95
N LYS A 508 17.41 -27.28 16.05
CA LYS A 508 15.95 -27.36 15.91
C LYS A 508 15.29 -26.68 17.12
N LEU A 509 14.77 -25.47 16.92
CA LEU A 509 14.05 -24.69 17.92
C LEU A 509 12.56 -24.61 17.56
N PRO A 510 11.66 -24.52 18.55
CA PRO A 510 10.29 -24.09 18.28
C PRO A 510 10.29 -22.69 17.68
N LYS A 511 9.31 -22.41 16.82
CA LYS A 511 9.35 -21.21 15.97
C LYS A 511 9.31 -19.90 16.77
N LEU A 512 8.56 -19.86 17.87
CA LEU A 512 8.52 -18.72 18.79
C LEU A 512 9.92 -18.41 19.39
N TYR A 513 10.71 -19.45 19.69
CA TYR A 513 12.08 -19.30 20.19
C TYR A 513 13.08 -18.91 19.09
N GLU A 514 12.87 -19.36 17.85
CA GLU A 514 13.65 -18.93 16.69
C GLU A 514 13.48 -17.41 16.45
N VAL A 515 12.23 -16.93 16.53
CA VAL A 515 11.90 -15.50 16.41
C VAL A 515 12.52 -14.70 17.54
N ALA A 516 12.34 -15.12 18.80
CA ALA A 516 12.93 -14.43 19.96
C ALA A 516 14.47 -14.39 19.88
N CYS A 517 15.10 -15.50 19.49
CA CYS A 517 16.54 -15.58 19.29
C CYS A 517 17.04 -14.66 18.17
N SER A 518 16.31 -14.59 17.05
CA SER A 518 16.65 -13.71 15.91
C SER A 518 16.66 -12.24 16.31
N LYS A 519 15.68 -11.81 17.10
CA LYS A 519 15.66 -10.44 17.65
C LYS A 519 16.83 -10.13 18.57
N LEU A 520 17.15 -11.05 19.47
CA LEU A 520 18.29 -10.90 20.39
C LEU A 520 19.63 -10.93 19.66
N LEU A 521 19.75 -11.74 18.59
CA LEU A 521 20.90 -11.75 17.70
C LEU A 521 21.14 -10.34 17.12
N TRP A 522 20.11 -9.74 16.52
CA TRP A 522 20.22 -8.39 15.95
C TRP A 522 20.48 -7.31 17.00
N ASP A 523 19.91 -7.43 18.21
CA ASP A 523 20.21 -6.50 19.29
C ASP A 523 21.65 -6.61 19.80
N SER A 524 22.28 -7.80 19.67
CA SER A 524 23.66 -8.06 20.10
C SER A 524 24.75 -7.61 19.12
N MET A 525 24.38 -7.12 17.92
CA MET A 525 25.37 -6.71 16.92
C MET A 525 26.18 -5.51 17.42
N SER A 526 27.50 -5.64 17.43
CA SER A 526 28.40 -4.66 18.06
C SER A 526 29.49 -4.14 17.14
N ASN A 527 29.87 -4.92 16.13
CA ASN A 527 30.94 -4.62 15.19
C ASN A 527 30.47 -4.85 13.75
N ARG A 528 31.24 -4.38 12.77
CA ARG A 528 30.88 -4.46 11.35
C ARG A 528 30.60 -5.89 10.86
N GLU A 529 31.41 -6.86 11.27
CA GLU A 529 31.24 -8.27 10.88
C GLU A 529 29.93 -8.87 11.42
N ASP A 530 29.48 -8.44 12.62
CA ASP A 530 28.18 -8.81 13.16
C ASP A 530 27.04 -8.22 12.32
N PHE A 531 27.12 -6.94 11.95
CA PHE A 531 26.11 -6.27 11.12
C PHE A 531 25.97 -6.95 9.76
N GLU A 532 27.09 -7.21 9.08
CA GLU A 532 27.10 -7.92 7.80
C GLU A 532 26.37 -9.26 7.87
N ARG A 533 26.72 -10.09 8.86
CA ARG A 533 26.11 -11.40 9.05
C ARG A 533 24.66 -11.32 9.52
N GLY A 534 24.32 -10.29 10.29
CA GLY A 534 22.97 -10.03 10.78
C GLY A 534 22.02 -9.63 9.64
N ILE A 535 22.51 -8.78 8.73
CA ILE A 535 21.80 -8.38 7.50
C ILE A 535 21.65 -9.58 6.56
N ASP A 536 22.69 -10.38 6.32
CA ASP A 536 22.57 -11.59 5.48
C ASP A 536 21.53 -12.57 6.04
N TYR A 537 21.52 -12.76 7.36
CA TYR A 537 20.52 -13.60 8.01
C TYR A 537 19.10 -13.01 7.87
N PHE A 538 18.95 -11.69 7.98
CA PHE A 538 17.68 -11.02 7.72
C PHE A 538 17.21 -11.22 6.27
N ILE A 539 18.07 -10.96 5.29
CA ILE A 539 17.73 -11.11 3.86
C ILE A 539 17.30 -12.56 3.58
N HIS A 540 18.00 -13.55 4.15
CA HIS A 540 17.61 -14.95 4.04
C HIS A 540 16.20 -15.25 4.59
N LEU A 541 15.83 -14.63 5.71
CA LEU A 541 14.47 -14.75 6.27
C LEU A 541 13.45 -13.99 5.41
N PHE A 542 13.78 -12.78 4.97
CA PHE A 542 12.93 -11.92 4.16
C PHE A 542 12.57 -12.56 2.81
N ILE A 543 13.54 -13.17 2.11
CA ILE A 543 13.31 -13.86 0.84
C ILE A 543 12.32 -15.01 0.99
N LYS A 544 12.29 -15.66 2.17
CA LYS A 544 11.27 -16.69 2.45
C LYS A 544 9.92 -16.06 2.73
N ARG A 545 9.90 -14.95 3.48
CA ARG A 545 8.72 -14.30 4.06
C ARG A 545 8.99 -12.82 4.29
N GLU A 546 8.28 -11.96 3.57
CA GLU A 546 8.47 -10.51 3.62
C GLU A 546 8.08 -9.92 4.99
N GLU A 547 7.21 -10.61 5.73
CA GLU A 547 6.69 -10.19 7.04
C GLU A 547 7.79 -10.02 8.09
N TYR A 548 8.93 -10.69 7.93
CA TYR A 548 10.08 -10.53 8.82
C TYR A 548 10.66 -9.11 8.81
N ALA A 549 10.35 -8.30 7.79
CA ALA A 549 10.69 -6.88 7.79
C ALA A 549 10.16 -6.15 9.04
N ILE A 550 8.93 -6.47 9.50
CA ILE A 550 8.27 -5.77 10.61
C ILE A 550 9.05 -5.93 11.93
N MET A 551 9.73 -7.06 12.10
CA MET A 551 10.42 -7.39 13.36
C MET A 551 11.90 -7.03 13.38
N THR A 552 12.42 -6.54 12.26
CA THR A 552 13.83 -6.30 12.02
C THR A 552 14.18 -4.86 12.39
N PRO A 553 15.33 -4.60 13.05
CA PRO A 553 15.76 -3.24 13.39
C PRO A 553 16.30 -2.51 12.14
N MET A 554 15.40 -2.17 11.22
CA MET A 554 15.75 -1.62 9.91
C MET A 554 16.56 -0.32 10.01
N ASP A 555 16.22 0.56 10.96
CA ASP A 555 16.98 1.79 11.22
C ASP A 555 18.47 1.50 11.48
N LYS A 556 18.79 0.47 12.29
CA LYS A 556 20.18 0.08 12.56
C LYS A 556 20.88 -0.45 11.32
N PHE A 557 20.16 -1.11 10.42
CA PHE A 557 20.71 -1.62 9.17
C PHE A 557 20.96 -0.50 8.16
N MET A 558 20.07 0.48 8.09
CA MET A 558 20.25 1.66 7.25
C MET A 558 21.39 2.55 7.76
N ASP A 559 21.50 2.76 9.08
CA ASP A 559 22.65 3.43 9.68
C ASP A 559 23.98 2.77 9.28
N TYR A 560 24.00 1.43 9.23
CA TYR A 560 25.17 0.67 8.76
C TYR A 560 25.42 0.87 7.25
N ALA A 561 24.37 0.83 6.43
CA ALA A 561 24.47 0.98 4.98
C ALA A 561 24.91 2.39 4.56
N GLU A 562 24.40 3.44 5.21
CA GLU A 562 24.76 4.83 4.94
C GLU A 562 26.23 5.11 5.30
N ASN A 563 26.71 4.54 6.41
CA ASN A 563 28.08 4.66 6.88
C ASN A 563 29.04 3.61 6.28
N SER A 564 28.60 2.90 5.24
CA SER A 564 29.38 1.85 4.57
C SER A 564 30.59 2.43 3.83
N SER A 565 31.72 1.73 3.95
CA SER A 565 32.93 1.93 3.16
C SER A 565 32.75 1.38 1.74
N LEU A 566 33.64 1.78 0.83
CA LEU A 566 33.68 1.27 -0.54
C LEU A 566 33.81 -0.26 -0.62
N THR A 567 34.38 -0.93 0.40
CA THR A 567 34.47 -2.40 0.40
C THR A 567 33.13 -3.05 0.71
N GLU A 568 32.32 -2.42 1.55
CA GLU A 568 31.00 -2.93 1.96
C GLU A 568 29.96 -2.68 0.84
N ARG A 569 30.05 -1.54 0.13
CA ARG A 569 29.22 -1.24 -1.05
C ARG A 569 29.44 -2.19 -2.24
N LYS A 570 30.56 -2.91 -2.28
CA LYS A 570 30.77 -4.02 -3.23
C LYS A 570 29.84 -5.20 -2.98
N ASN A 571 29.21 -5.31 -1.82
CA ASN A 571 28.40 -6.48 -1.49
C ASN A 571 26.95 -6.31 -1.95
N ILE A 572 26.39 -7.35 -2.58
CA ILE A 572 25.02 -7.40 -3.11
C ILE A 572 23.95 -7.15 -2.05
N ARG A 573 24.26 -7.38 -0.76
CA ARG A 573 23.35 -7.10 0.36
C ARG A 573 22.95 -5.63 0.46
N VAL A 574 23.82 -4.70 0.07
CA VAL A 574 23.57 -3.26 0.20
C VAL A 574 22.42 -2.81 -0.71
N PRO A 575 22.45 -3.02 -2.03
CA PRO A 575 21.31 -2.66 -2.88
C PRO A 575 20.02 -3.44 -2.51
N ILE A 576 20.13 -4.69 -2.05
CA ILE A 576 18.97 -5.45 -1.54
C ILE A 576 18.35 -4.77 -0.32
N LEU A 577 19.16 -4.31 0.62
CA LEU A 577 18.69 -3.61 1.81
C LEU A 577 18.00 -2.29 1.46
N TYR A 578 18.60 -1.48 0.56
CA TYR A 578 17.95 -0.26 0.07
C TYR A 578 16.62 -0.55 -0.64
N TYR A 579 16.54 -1.64 -1.43
CA TYR A 579 15.30 -2.03 -2.08
C TYR A 579 14.20 -2.36 -1.06
N ILE A 580 14.53 -3.15 -0.03
CA ILE A 580 13.58 -3.50 1.03
C ILE A 580 13.16 -2.24 1.80
N TYR A 581 14.11 -1.35 2.12
CA TYR A 581 13.79 -0.10 2.81
C TYR A 581 12.84 0.79 1.99
N THR A 582 13.16 1.03 0.73
CA THR A 582 12.37 1.90 -0.15
C THR A 582 10.99 1.31 -0.47
N THR A 583 10.88 -0.02 -0.53
CA THR A 583 9.60 -0.69 -0.85
C THR A 583 8.66 -0.76 0.35
N TYR A 584 9.17 -1.01 1.57
CA TYR A 584 8.34 -1.33 2.74
C TYR A 584 8.30 -0.25 3.83
N PHE A 585 9.24 0.70 3.83
CA PHE A 585 9.37 1.69 4.91
C PHE A 585 9.31 3.14 4.41
N ASP A 586 10.05 3.49 3.36
CA ASP A 586 10.08 4.87 2.83
C ASP A 586 10.21 4.92 1.29
N SER A 587 9.09 5.12 0.60
CA SER A 587 9.04 5.21 -0.86
C SER A 587 9.75 6.43 -1.44
N ASN A 588 10.18 7.40 -0.62
CA ASN A 588 10.86 8.61 -1.09
C ASN A 588 12.35 8.38 -1.41
N ASN A 589 12.96 7.26 -0.99
CA ASN A 589 14.38 6.96 -1.17
C ASN A 589 14.68 6.15 -2.44
N LYS A 590 14.00 6.44 -3.55
CA LYS A 590 14.26 5.75 -4.85
C LYS A 590 15.61 6.13 -5.45
N ASP A 591 16.03 7.39 -5.27
CA ASP A 591 17.32 7.87 -5.76
C ASP A 591 18.47 7.14 -5.06
N ASP A 592 18.37 6.94 -3.74
CA ASP A 592 19.38 6.23 -2.95
C ASP A 592 19.52 4.76 -3.37
N LEU A 593 18.41 4.10 -3.74
CA LEU A 593 18.43 2.75 -4.30
C LEU A 593 19.18 2.70 -5.64
N SER A 594 18.91 3.65 -6.54
CA SER A 594 19.60 3.74 -7.83
C SER A 594 21.10 3.98 -7.64
N ILE A 595 21.49 4.84 -6.69
CA ILE A 595 22.89 5.09 -6.32
C ILE A 595 23.55 3.84 -5.75
N ALA A 596 22.88 3.13 -4.83
CA ALA A 596 23.41 1.90 -4.24
C ALA A 596 23.58 0.79 -5.28
N PHE A 597 22.70 0.73 -6.29
CA PHE A 597 22.81 -0.16 -7.43
C PHE A 597 24.00 0.21 -8.33
N GLU A 598 24.16 1.49 -8.68
CA GLU A 598 25.30 1.99 -9.48
C GLU A 598 26.63 1.70 -8.79
N ASP A 599 26.76 2.07 -7.50
CA ASP A 599 27.94 1.82 -6.69
C ASP A 599 28.32 0.34 -6.67
N PHE A 600 27.34 -0.55 -6.52
CA PHE A 600 27.58 -2.00 -6.51
C PHE A 600 28.15 -2.48 -7.85
N LEU A 601 27.60 -2.04 -8.98
CA LEU A 601 28.10 -2.44 -10.31
C LEU A 601 29.50 -1.88 -10.57
N ASP A 602 29.69 -0.59 -10.35
CA ASP A 602 30.97 0.11 -10.60
C ASP A 602 32.10 -0.48 -9.77
N LEU A 603 31.86 -0.73 -8.49
CA LEU A 603 32.89 -1.26 -7.59
C LEU A 603 33.23 -2.73 -7.86
N ASN A 604 32.36 -3.48 -8.53
CA ASN A 604 32.61 -4.85 -8.97
C ASN A 604 33.05 -4.93 -10.45
N GLU A 605 33.22 -3.80 -11.12
CA GLU A 605 33.59 -3.72 -12.55
C GLU A 605 32.58 -4.44 -13.47
N ILE A 606 31.29 -4.41 -13.09
CA ILE A 606 30.19 -5.04 -13.83
C ILE A 606 29.56 -4.00 -14.76
N ASP A 607 29.79 -4.16 -16.07
CA ASP A 607 29.25 -3.26 -17.11
C ASP A 607 27.72 -3.38 -17.30
N LYS A 608 27.19 -4.59 -17.14
CA LYS A 608 25.77 -4.93 -17.31
C LYS A 608 25.36 -6.10 -16.40
N PRO A 609 24.18 -6.07 -15.74
CA PRO A 609 23.75 -7.16 -14.85
C PRO A 609 23.68 -8.55 -15.53
N SER A 610 23.35 -8.62 -16.82
CA SER A 610 23.34 -9.87 -17.60
C SER A 610 24.70 -10.55 -17.72
N LYS A 611 25.79 -9.80 -17.51
CA LYS A 611 27.17 -10.28 -17.54
C LYS A 611 27.69 -10.74 -16.18
N MET A 612 26.87 -10.68 -15.13
CA MET A 612 27.27 -11.15 -13.81
C MET A 612 27.63 -12.64 -13.81
N GLU A 613 28.74 -13.00 -13.19
CA GLU A 613 29.17 -14.39 -13.08
C GLU A 613 28.26 -15.17 -12.13
N CYS A 614 27.45 -16.05 -12.69
CA CYS A 614 26.43 -16.82 -11.97
C CYS A 614 26.97 -18.07 -11.25
N GLU A 615 28.16 -18.55 -11.63
CA GLU A 615 28.81 -19.75 -11.07
C GLU A 615 29.89 -19.43 -10.03
N CYS A 616 30.00 -18.17 -9.61
CA CYS A 616 31.03 -17.71 -8.69
C CYS A 616 30.57 -17.83 -7.23
N ASP A 617 31.46 -18.25 -6.32
CA ASP A 617 31.22 -18.29 -4.86
C ASP A 617 31.04 -16.87 -4.24
N SER A 618 31.09 -15.82 -5.07
CA SER A 618 30.97 -14.42 -4.67
C SER A 618 29.58 -14.02 -4.15
N TYR A 619 28.53 -14.77 -4.50
CA TYR A 619 27.15 -14.43 -4.14
C TYR A 619 26.37 -15.65 -3.61
N GLU A 620 25.49 -15.42 -2.63
CA GLU A 620 24.50 -16.43 -2.27
C GLU A 620 23.44 -16.51 -3.38
N LYS A 621 23.15 -17.73 -3.87
CA LYS A 621 22.24 -17.97 -5.00
C LYS A 621 20.87 -17.27 -4.84
N GLN A 622 20.28 -17.32 -3.64
CA GLN A 622 18.97 -16.70 -3.38
C GLN A 622 19.02 -15.17 -3.45
N GLN A 623 20.09 -14.56 -2.95
CA GLN A 623 20.29 -13.11 -3.03
C GLN A 623 20.52 -12.66 -4.47
N LEU A 624 21.29 -13.42 -5.25
CA LEU A 624 21.50 -13.14 -6.68
C LEU A 624 20.19 -13.19 -7.46
N ILE A 625 19.37 -14.23 -7.24
CA ILE A 625 18.03 -14.34 -7.87
C ILE A 625 17.17 -13.14 -7.48
N PHE A 626 17.14 -12.77 -6.19
CA PHE A 626 16.36 -11.63 -5.72
C PHE A 626 16.81 -10.31 -6.37
N PHE A 627 18.13 -10.05 -6.39
CA PHE A 627 18.71 -8.86 -7.01
C PHE A 627 18.36 -8.76 -8.50
N LEU A 628 18.62 -9.82 -9.27
CA LEU A 628 18.31 -9.85 -10.71
C LEU A 628 16.81 -9.72 -10.98
N ARG A 629 15.95 -10.32 -10.15
CA ARG A 629 14.50 -10.32 -10.35
C ARG A 629 13.86 -8.97 -10.04
N TYR A 630 14.19 -8.37 -8.89
CA TYR A 630 13.47 -7.22 -8.33
C TYR A 630 14.22 -5.89 -8.43
N ILE A 631 15.55 -5.92 -8.53
CA ILE A 631 16.39 -4.71 -8.53
C ILE A 631 16.92 -4.41 -9.93
N CYS A 632 17.31 -5.43 -10.70
CA CYS A 632 17.73 -5.26 -12.10
C CYS A 632 16.53 -5.11 -13.05
N VAL A 633 15.62 -4.19 -12.73
CA VAL A 633 14.45 -3.82 -13.53
C VAL A 633 14.71 -2.48 -14.24
N PRO A 634 14.09 -2.22 -15.41
CA PRO A 634 14.36 -1.02 -16.21
C PRO A 634 14.30 0.30 -15.42
N GLU A 635 13.39 0.42 -14.46
CA GLU A 635 13.16 1.61 -13.63
C GLU A 635 14.37 1.99 -12.79
N ILE A 636 15.09 1.00 -12.25
CA ILE A 636 16.28 1.21 -11.40
C ILE A 636 17.54 1.28 -12.26
N MET A 637 17.61 0.47 -13.31
CA MET A 637 18.77 0.40 -14.21
C MET A 637 18.91 1.65 -15.09
N GLY A 638 17.80 2.18 -15.59
CA GLY A 638 17.77 3.23 -16.61
C GLY A 638 18.51 4.52 -16.26
N PRO A 639 18.33 5.09 -15.05
CA PRO A 639 18.99 6.35 -14.68
C PRO A 639 20.52 6.26 -14.55
N VAL A 640 21.07 5.06 -14.38
CA VAL A 640 22.46 4.85 -13.90
C VAL A 640 23.33 3.99 -14.85
N LEU A 641 22.76 3.14 -15.70
CA LEU A 641 23.56 2.33 -16.63
C LEU A 641 24.13 3.17 -17.80
N LEU A 642 25.39 3.63 -17.64
CA LEU A 642 26.12 4.37 -18.68
C LEU A 642 26.35 3.58 -19.99
N SER A 643 26.30 2.25 -19.92
CA SER A 643 26.50 1.32 -21.04
C SER A 643 25.26 1.16 -21.93
N VAL A 644 24.12 1.68 -21.49
CA VAL A 644 22.82 1.61 -22.17
C VAL A 644 22.44 3.02 -22.63
N ARG A 645 22.27 3.21 -23.94
CA ARG A 645 22.04 4.54 -24.54
C ARG A 645 20.62 4.74 -25.07
N SER A 646 19.79 3.70 -24.99
CA SER A 646 18.41 3.75 -25.45
C SER A 646 17.51 2.86 -24.61
N THR A 647 16.22 3.19 -24.56
CA THR A 647 15.18 2.35 -23.94
C THR A 647 15.18 0.94 -24.54
N ARG A 648 15.44 0.79 -25.84
CA ARG A 648 15.58 -0.52 -26.48
C ARG A 648 16.70 -1.35 -25.87
N GLU A 649 17.89 -0.79 -25.73
CA GLU A 649 19.04 -1.49 -25.14
C GLU A 649 18.78 -1.89 -23.68
N LEU A 650 17.96 -1.13 -22.96
CA LEU A 650 17.54 -1.42 -21.58
C LEU A 650 16.59 -2.62 -21.51
N GLU A 651 15.61 -2.67 -22.41
CA GLU A 651 14.66 -3.78 -22.54
C GLU A 651 15.35 -5.06 -23.03
N GLU A 652 16.28 -4.94 -23.99
CA GLU A 652 17.13 -6.05 -24.42
C GLU A 652 17.98 -6.59 -23.27
N GLU A 653 18.54 -5.72 -22.43
CA GLU A 653 19.25 -6.11 -21.22
C GLU A 653 18.33 -6.84 -20.23
N ARG A 654 17.07 -6.39 -20.06
CA ARG A 654 16.09 -7.09 -19.22
C ARG A 654 15.74 -8.47 -19.75
N ILE A 655 15.63 -8.66 -21.07
CA ILE A 655 15.46 -9.98 -21.69
C ILE A 655 16.64 -10.90 -21.33
N LEU A 656 17.88 -10.41 -21.44
CA LEU A 656 19.08 -11.18 -21.09
C LEU A 656 19.10 -11.57 -19.61
N ILE A 657 18.68 -10.68 -18.71
CA ILE A 657 18.54 -10.96 -17.27
C ILE A 657 17.48 -12.04 -17.04
N CYS A 658 16.32 -11.96 -17.70
CA CYS A 658 15.27 -12.98 -17.60
C CYS A 658 15.74 -14.35 -18.10
N GLN A 659 16.52 -14.40 -19.19
CA GLN A 659 17.14 -15.63 -19.68
C GLN A 659 18.06 -16.26 -18.62
N ARG A 660 18.86 -15.45 -17.93
CA ARG A 660 19.69 -15.91 -16.80
C ARG A 660 18.87 -16.39 -15.61
N LEU A 661 17.81 -15.66 -15.26
CA LEU A 661 16.90 -16.04 -14.19
C LEU A 661 16.25 -17.40 -14.43
N ARG A 662 15.96 -17.76 -15.69
CA ARG A 662 15.46 -19.11 -16.02
C ARG A 662 16.46 -20.22 -15.73
N GLU A 663 17.75 -19.98 -15.98
CA GLU A 663 18.81 -20.94 -15.65
C GLU A 663 18.98 -21.07 -14.12
N LEU A 664 18.81 -19.97 -13.38
CA LEU A 664 19.05 -19.90 -11.94
C LEU A 664 17.85 -20.34 -11.09
N ASP A 665 16.64 -19.98 -11.49
CA ASP A 665 15.37 -20.15 -10.77
C ASP A 665 14.32 -20.88 -11.62
N SER A 666 14.55 -22.18 -11.80
CA SER A 666 13.67 -23.05 -12.60
C SER A 666 12.25 -23.19 -12.06
N LEU A 667 11.97 -22.82 -10.81
CA LEU A 667 10.63 -22.88 -10.24
C LEU A 667 9.72 -21.75 -10.75
N ASN A 668 10.32 -20.65 -11.21
CA ASN A 668 9.60 -19.47 -11.70
C ASN A 668 9.79 -19.24 -13.22
N GLU A 669 10.18 -20.28 -13.97
CA GLU A 669 10.47 -20.20 -15.40
C GLU A 669 9.33 -19.56 -16.22
N ASP A 670 8.08 -19.92 -15.92
CA ASP A 670 6.90 -19.40 -16.60
C ASP A 670 6.72 -17.89 -16.44
N VAL A 671 7.12 -17.34 -15.29
CA VAL A 671 7.05 -15.89 -15.01
C VAL A 671 8.02 -15.15 -15.92
N TYR A 672 9.25 -15.64 -16.00
CA TYR A 672 10.29 -15.06 -16.85
C TYR A 672 9.97 -15.23 -18.34
N ASP A 673 9.40 -16.36 -18.74
CA ASP A 673 8.95 -16.59 -20.11
C ASP A 673 7.84 -15.63 -20.51
N GLN A 674 6.93 -15.30 -19.60
CA GLN A 674 5.90 -14.31 -19.85
C GLN A 674 6.50 -12.91 -19.99
N GLU A 675 7.42 -12.52 -19.10
CA GLU A 675 8.12 -11.24 -19.17
C GLU A 675 8.92 -11.09 -20.47
N ILE A 676 9.66 -12.13 -20.90
CA ILE A 676 10.38 -12.14 -22.19
C ILE A 676 9.41 -11.96 -23.37
N LYS A 677 8.24 -12.61 -23.35
CA LYS A 677 7.22 -12.47 -24.41
C LYS A 677 6.74 -11.02 -24.49
N ASP A 678 6.42 -10.42 -23.35
CA ASP A 678 5.85 -9.08 -23.28
C ASP A 678 6.86 -8.02 -23.73
N ILE A 679 8.12 -8.12 -23.27
CA ILE A 679 9.19 -7.22 -23.71
C ILE A 679 9.52 -7.42 -25.19
N THR A 680 9.61 -8.67 -25.67
CA THR A 680 9.88 -8.94 -27.10
C THR A 680 8.77 -8.38 -27.97
N HIS A 681 7.51 -8.55 -27.58
CA HIS A 681 6.38 -7.96 -28.30
C HIS A 681 6.47 -6.42 -28.34
N LYS A 682 6.78 -5.78 -27.21
CA LYS A 682 7.00 -4.33 -27.11
C LYS A 682 8.07 -3.86 -28.11
N LEU A 683 9.25 -4.51 -28.11
CA LEU A 683 10.36 -4.17 -29.01
C LEU A 683 10.01 -4.34 -30.50
N PHE A 684 9.26 -5.39 -30.88
CA PHE A 684 8.85 -5.59 -32.27
C PHE A 684 7.80 -4.61 -32.75
N LEU A 685 6.89 -4.18 -31.87
CA LEU A 685 5.92 -3.14 -32.19
C LEU A 685 6.65 -1.83 -32.50
N ASP A 686 7.67 -1.49 -31.71
CA ASP A 686 8.52 -0.31 -31.95
C ASP A 686 9.30 -0.42 -33.29
N ASP A 687 9.79 -1.62 -33.66
CA ASP A 687 10.48 -1.87 -34.95
C ASP A 687 9.54 -1.86 -36.17
N GLY A 688 8.30 -2.36 -36.04
CA GLY A 688 7.30 -2.30 -37.11
C GLY A 688 6.86 -0.87 -37.42
N VAL A 689 6.85 -0.01 -36.40
CA VAL A 689 6.56 1.42 -36.50
C VAL A 689 7.72 2.19 -37.16
N SER A 690 8.96 1.70 -37.07
CA SER A 690 10.11 2.26 -37.81
C SER A 690 9.98 2.17 -39.34
N ASN A 691 9.24 1.19 -39.88
CA ASN A 691 9.01 1.05 -41.33
C ASN A 691 7.80 1.88 -41.84
N LEU A 692 7.10 2.56 -40.94
CA LEU A 692 6.06 3.52 -41.24
C LEU A 692 6.32 4.75 -40.40
N GLU A 693 7.18 5.67 -40.90
CA GLU A 693 7.44 7.02 -40.34
C GLU A 693 6.16 7.90 -40.16
N THR A 694 4.96 7.32 -40.25
CA THR A 694 3.66 7.99 -40.33
C THR A 694 2.87 7.98 -39.02
N HIS A 695 3.17 7.17 -38.00
CA HIS A 695 2.34 7.13 -36.76
C HIS A 695 3.21 7.09 -35.49
N LYS A 696 3.30 8.21 -34.75
CA LYS A 696 4.21 8.37 -33.60
C LYS A 696 3.50 8.44 -32.24
N ILE A 697 2.21 8.14 -32.19
CA ILE A 697 1.34 8.32 -31.01
C ILE A 697 0.87 6.94 -30.52
N GLN A 698 1.33 6.55 -29.32
CA GLN A 698 1.03 5.26 -28.68
C GLN A 698 0.89 5.45 -27.15
N VAL A 699 0.16 4.55 -26.50
CA VAL A 699 0.01 4.43 -25.04
C VAL A 699 -0.23 2.95 -24.73
N ASN A 700 0.54 2.34 -23.81
CA ASN A 700 0.37 0.93 -23.45
C ASN A 700 -0.67 0.78 -22.33
N THR A 701 -1.94 0.62 -22.71
CA THR A 701 -3.06 0.50 -21.77
C THR A 701 -3.00 -0.77 -20.91
N ASP A 702 -2.52 -1.89 -21.46
CA ASP A 702 -2.35 -3.15 -20.72
C ASP A 702 -1.25 -3.06 -19.65
N GLY A 703 -0.13 -2.40 -19.97
CA GLY A 703 0.97 -2.13 -19.02
C GLY A 703 0.53 -1.21 -17.87
N ILE A 704 -0.21 -0.15 -18.20
CA ILE A 704 -0.80 0.74 -17.19
C ILE A 704 -1.76 -0.05 -16.29
N LYS A 705 -2.63 -0.88 -16.87
CA LYS A 705 -3.62 -1.70 -16.16
C LYS A 705 -2.96 -2.72 -15.22
N ALA A 706 -1.88 -3.38 -15.65
CA ALA A 706 -1.11 -4.29 -14.81
C ALA A 706 -0.45 -3.57 -13.62
N ARG A 707 0.08 -2.36 -13.86
CA ARG A 707 0.76 -1.54 -12.85
C ARG A 707 -0.22 -0.99 -11.80
N ILE A 708 -1.27 -0.29 -12.22
CA ILE A 708 -2.21 0.36 -11.29
C ILE A 708 -3.34 -0.57 -10.84
N GLY A 709 -3.51 -1.72 -11.48
CA GLY A 709 -4.63 -2.60 -11.26
C GLY A 709 -4.65 -3.27 -9.89
N LYS A 710 -3.49 -3.56 -9.29
CA LYS A 710 -3.45 -4.09 -7.92
C LYS A 710 -3.85 -3.03 -6.89
N ASP A 711 -3.40 -1.79 -7.08
CA ASP A 711 -3.59 -0.71 -6.12
C ASP A 711 -5.01 -0.13 -6.20
N LEU A 712 -5.45 0.22 -7.40
CA LEU A 712 -6.74 0.87 -7.63
C LEU A 712 -7.93 -0.10 -7.57
N LYS A 713 -7.75 -1.40 -7.77
CA LYS A 713 -8.86 -2.36 -7.67
C LYS A 713 -9.43 -2.43 -6.27
N SER A 714 -8.58 -2.33 -5.24
CA SER A 714 -9.05 -2.23 -3.86
C SER A 714 -9.83 -0.92 -3.63
N VAL A 715 -9.32 0.21 -4.15
CA VAL A 715 -9.94 1.54 -4.04
C VAL A 715 -11.27 1.62 -4.81
N PHE A 716 -11.33 0.98 -5.98
CA PHE A 716 -12.52 0.87 -6.81
C PHE A 716 -13.57 -0.03 -6.17
N ASN A 717 -13.19 -1.19 -5.64
CA ASN A 717 -14.10 -2.06 -4.90
C ASN A 717 -14.62 -1.35 -3.64
N LYS A 718 -13.78 -0.54 -2.97
CA LYS A 718 -14.18 0.36 -1.87
C LYS A 718 -15.14 1.46 -2.34
N TYR A 719 -14.93 2.04 -3.52
CA TYR A 719 -15.86 3.00 -4.13
C TYR A 719 -17.20 2.35 -4.47
N MET A 720 -17.20 1.16 -5.08
CA MET A 720 -18.39 0.38 -5.39
C MET A 720 -19.12 -0.03 -4.12
N TYR A 721 -18.39 -0.45 -3.09
CA TYR A 721 -18.96 -0.71 -1.77
C TYR A 721 -19.49 0.57 -1.12
N ALA A 722 -18.82 1.71 -1.20
CA ALA A 722 -19.28 3.00 -0.66
C ALA A 722 -20.54 3.53 -1.37
N ARG A 723 -20.58 3.37 -2.71
CA ARG A 723 -21.70 3.70 -3.60
C ARG A 723 -22.90 2.78 -3.35
N ASN A 724 -22.66 1.48 -3.19
CA ASN A 724 -23.69 0.48 -2.91
C ASN A 724 -24.12 0.50 -1.43
N SER A 725 -23.24 0.95 -0.53
CA SER A 725 -23.40 1.00 0.93
C SER A 725 -23.39 2.43 1.49
N LYS A 726 -24.25 3.31 0.98
CA LYS A 726 -24.72 4.57 1.63
C LYS A 726 -23.71 5.38 2.49
N LEU A 727 -22.44 5.49 2.10
CA LEU A 727 -21.48 6.44 2.71
C LEU A 727 -21.88 7.90 2.45
N ASP A 728 -22.64 8.15 1.38
CA ASP A 728 -23.24 9.46 1.08
C ASP A 728 -24.18 9.95 2.20
N VAL A 729 -24.82 9.05 2.96
CA VAL A 729 -25.66 9.43 4.12
C VAL A 729 -24.83 9.90 5.30
N ILE A 730 -23.64 9.32 5.51
CA ILE A 730 -22.67 9.70 6.56
C ILE A 730 -22.08 11.07 6.22
N ILE A 731 -21.78 11.31 4.94
CA ILE A 731 -21.20 12.55 4.46
C ILE A 731 -22.25 13.68 4.41
N ASP A 732 -23.50 13.40 4.02
CA ASP A 732 -24.61 14.36 4.11
C ASP A 732 -25.00 14.70 5.56
N THR A 733 -24.76 13.79 6.48
CA THR A 733 -24.92 14.00 7.93
C THR A 733 -23.86 14.95 8.47
N LEU A 734 -22.61 14.81 8.02
CA LEU A 734 -21.51 15.71 8.35
C LEU A 734 -21.72 17.12 7.76
N LYS A 735 -22.27 17.25 6.54
CA LYS A 735 -22.60 18.55 5.92
C LYS A 735 -23.64 19.37 6.70
N ARG A 736 -24.53 18.72 7.45
CA ARG A 736 -25.63 19.37 8.18
C ARG A 736 -25.24 19.79 9.61
N PHE A 737 -24.01 19.51 10.02
CA PHE A 737 -23.49 19.78 11.37
C PHE A 737 -22.99 21.21 11.60
N GLU A 738 -22.76 21.96 10.52
CA GLU A 738 -22.17 23.30 10.59
C GLU A 738 -23.25 24.37 10.41
N GLY A 739 -24.00 24.65 11.48
CA GLY A 739 -25.02 25.71 11.48
C GLY A 739 -24.48 27.04 10.94
N GLY A 740 -24.82 27.34 9.69
CA GLY A 740 -24.51 28.57 8.98
C GLY A 740 -24.64 28.37 7.47
N GLU A 741 -25.74 28.85 6.87
CA GLU A 741 -25.82 29.04 5.42
C GLU A 741 -24.60 29.87 4.97
N ASN A 742 -23.80 29.34 4.03
CA ASN A 742 -22.59 29.90 3.43
C ASN A 742 -21.23 29.30 3.85
N VAL A 743 -21.16 27.98 4.06
CA VAL A 743 -19.95 27.23 3.68
C VAL A 743 -20.37 26.06 2.81
N SER A 744 -20.11 26.16 1.51
CA SER A 744 -20.21 25.03 0.61
C SER A 744 -19.10 24.03 0.96
N ILE A 745 -19.41 23.07 1.82
CA ILE A 745 -18.69 21.79 1.78
C ILE A 745 -18.99 21.25 0.38
N VAL A 746 -18.02 21.41 -0.52
CA VAL A 746 -17.97 20.65 -1.77
C VAL A 746 -18.10 19.21 -1.31
N SER A 747 -19.19 18.60 -1.69
CA SER A 747 -19.49 17.21 -1.41
C SER A 747 -18.26 16.36 -1.68
N LEU A 748 -17.73 15.69 -0.67
CA LEU A 748 -17.07 14.41 -0.92
C LEU A 748 -18.12 13.34 -1.10
N GLU A 749 -18.93 13.57 -2.13
CA GLU A 749 -19.64 12.53 -2.84
C GLU A 749 -18.60 11.44 -3.17
N SER A 750 -19.06 10.21 -3.24
CA SER A 750 -18.57 9.19 -4.20
C SER A 750 -17.81 9.78 -5.42
N SER A 751 -18.23 10.94 -5.96
CA SER A 751 -17.51 11.71 -6.98
C SER A 751 -16.03 12.04 -6.69
N GLN A 752 -15.54 12.19 -5.45
CA GLN A 752 -14.11 12.46 -5.22
C GLN A 752 -13.23 11.22 -5.25
N ILE A 753 -13.72 10.07 -4.78
CA ILE A 753 -12.99 8.80 -4.97
C ILE A 753 -13.03 8.44 -6.47
N LEU A 754 -14.16 8.70 -7.13
CA LEU A 754 -14.24 8.59 -8.59
C LEU A 754 -13.29 9.58 -9.29
N ASN A 755 -13.18 10.82 -8.81
CA ASN A 755 -12.22 11.79 -9.30
C ASN A 755 -10.80 11.28 -9.11
N GLU A 756 -10.44 10.78 -7.92
CA GLU A 756 -9.13 10.20 -7.66
C GLU A 756 -8.83 9.03 -8.60
N ILE A 757 -9.75 8.08 -8.73
CA ILE A 757 -9.59 6.94 -9.64
C ILE A 757 -9.42 7.41 -11.09
N VAL A 758 -10.31 8.28 -11.58
CA VAL A 758 -10.28 8.76 -12.98
C VAL A 758 -9.07 9.64 -13.24
N THR A 759 -8.71 10.53 -12.31
CA THR A 759 -7.53 11.41 -12.38
C THR A 759 -6.25 10.59 -12.34
N THR A 760 -6.15 9.56 -11.50
CA THR A 760 -4.99 8.67 -11.46
C THR A 760 -4.87 7.86 -12.75
N ILE A 761 -5.96 7.27 -13.25
CA ILE A 761 -5.96 6.58 -14.55
C ILE A 761 -5.54 7.54 -15.67
N ARG A 762 -6.08 8.78 -15.68
CA ARG A 762 -5.75 9.81 -16.67
C ARG A 762 -4.29 10.27 -16.56
N ASN A 763 -3.78 10.50 -15.34
CA ASN A 763 -2.39 10.90 -15.13
C ASN A 763 -1.43 9.81 -15.59
N GLU A 764 -1.71 8.54 -15.32
CA GLU A 764 -0.88 7.44 -15.82
C GLU A 764 -0.96 7.30 -17.35
N PHE A 765 -2.16 7.46 -17.93
CA PHE A 765 -2.35 7.45 -19.38
C PHE A 765 -1.61 8.59 -20.09
N VAL A 766 -1.56 9.77 -19.48
CA VAL A 766 -1.06 10.99 -20.12
C VAL A 766 0.40 11.28 -19.74
N LEU A 767 0.75 11.16 -18.47
CA LEU A 767 2.03 11.57 -17.87
C LEU A 767 2.89 10.38 -17.37
N GLY A 768 2.39 9.14 -17.46
CA GLY A 768 3.13 7.96 -17.03
C GLY A 768 4.50 7.86 -17.70
N GLU A 769 5.55 7.67 -16.90
CA GLU A 769 6.94 7.74 -17.35
C GLU A 769 7.31 6.62 -18.33
N GLU A 770 6.69 5.44 -18.20
CA GLU A 770 6.98 4.27 -19.04
C GLU A 770 5.97 4.04 -20.17
N TYR A 771 4.68 4.24 -19.87
CA TYR A 771 3.57 3.81 -20.73
C TYR A 771 2.65 4.95 -21.16
N GLY A 772 2.86 6.17 -20.65
CA GLY A 772 2.00 7.32 -20.86
C GLY A 772 2.33 8.13 -22.13
N LEU A 773 1.36 8.92 -22.59
CA LEU A 773 1.45 9.67 -23.85
C LEU A 773 2.64 10.65 -23.90
N ASP A 774 2.97 11.32 -22.80
CA ASP A 774 4.06 12.31 -22.79
C ASP A 774 5.43 11.69 -23.02
N ALA A 775 5.64 10.47 -22.53
CA ALA A 775 6.88 9.72 -22.77
C ALA A 775 7.10 9.52 -24.28
N TYR A 776 6.06 9.08 -25.00
CA TYR A 776 6.10 8.92 -26.45
C TYR A 776 6.23 10.24 -27.21
N LEU A 777 5.53 11.30 -26.80
CA LEU A 777 5.69 12.64 -27.39
C LEU A 777 7.12 13.16 -27.21
N SER A 778 7.72 12.90 -26.04
CA SER A 778 9.08 13.29 -25.73
C SER A 778 10.08 12.57 -26.63
N LEU A 779 10.03 11.23 -26.62
CA LEU A 779 11.00 10.36 -27.29
C LEU A 779 10.88 10.44 -28.82
N ASN A 780 9.67 10.36 -29.37
CA ASN A 780 9.46 10.17 -30.81
C ASN A 780 9.35 11.49 -31.60
N ILE A 781 9.02 12.59 -30.91
CA ILE A 781 8.73 13.88 -31.55
C ILE A 781 9.67 14.99 -31.02
N ARG A 782 9.70 15.27 -29.71
CA ARG A 782 10.44 16.43 -29.16
C ARG A 782 11.97 16.27 -29.21
N HIS A 783 12.50 15.07 -29.02
CA HIS A 783 13.95 14.82 -28.99
C HIS A 783 14.54 14.65 -30.39
N GLY A 784 15.10 15.74 -30.95
CA GLY A 784 15.94 15.73 -32.17
C GLY A 784 15.19 15.53 -33.49
N THR A 785 14.11 14.74 -33.50
CA THR A 785 13.42 14.32 -34.72
C THR A 785 12.65 15.45 -35.40
N LEU A 786 11.85 16.23 -34.66
CA LEU A 786 11.10 17.35 -35.23
C LEU A 786 12.02 18.44 -35.80
N THR A 787 13.08 18.79 -35.06
CA THR A 787 14.07 19.80 -35.47
C THR A 787 14.87 19.34 -36.69
N GLY A 788 15.25 18.05 -36.75
CA GLY A 788 15.96 17.49 -37.90
C GLY A 788 15.13 17.52 -39.18
N GLN A 789 13.86 17.13 -39.09
CA GLN A 789 12.96 17.06 -40.25
C GLN A 789 12.62 18.45 -40.79
N LEU A 790 12.28 19.42 -39.93
CA LEU A 790 12.00 20.80 -40.38
C LEU A 790 13.24 21.52 -40.93
N ARG A 791 14.46 21.10 -40.56
CA ARG A 791 15.69 21.68 -41.11
C ARG A 791 16.14 21.01 -42.41
N ALA A 792 15.80 19.73 -42.64
CA ALA A 792 16.32 18.93 -43.76
C ALA A 792 16.06 19.56 -45.15
N PRO A 793 14.84 20.02 -45.50
CA PRO A 793 14.57 20.69 -46.78
C PRO A 793 15.43 21.95 -47.01
N LEU A 794 15.69 22.69 -45.93
CA LEU A 794 16.43 23.96 -45.97
C LEU A 794 17.94 23.73 -46.05
N MET A 795 18.45 22.71 -45.35
CA MET A 795 19.85 22.29 -45.42
C MET A 795 20.20 21.71 -46.79
N GLY A 796 19.31 20.91 -47.40
CA GLY A 796 19.52 20.37 -48.75
C GLY A 796 19.77 21.45 -49.82
N MET A 797 19.22 22.66 -49.61
CA MET A 797 19.42 23.83 -50.47
C MET A 797 20.50 24.81 -49.96
N ASN A 798 21.24 24.46 -48.90
CA ASN A 798 22.22 25.32 -48.20
C ASN A 798 21.64 26.70 -47.81
N MET A 799 20.36 26.72 -47.40
CA MET A 799 19.59 27.95 -47.13
C MET A 799 19.64 28.38 -45.65
N LEU A 800 20.30 27.59 -44.78
CA LEU A 800 20.51 27.93 -43.37
C LEU A 800 21.92 28.47 -43.13
N ALA A 801 22.04 29.42 -42.22
CA ALA A 801 23.33 29.94 -41.78
C ALA A 801 23.91 29.08 -40.64
N GLU A 802 25.19 28.72 -40.74
CA GLU A 802 25.89 27.98 -39.69
C GLU A 802 26.47 28.96 -38.66
N LYS A 803 26.10 28.78 -37.38
CA LYS A 803 26.66 29.57 -36.28
C LYS A 803 27.99 28.96 -35.82
N GLN A 804 29.09 29.70 -35.97
CA GLN A 804 30.40 29.25 -35.52
C GLN A 804 30.53 29.44 -33.99
N VAL A 805 30.82 28.37 -33.26
CA VAL A 805 30.84 28.36 -31.77
C VAL A 805 31.93 29.28 -31.20
N GLU A 806 33.04 29.44 -31.91
CA GLU A 806 34.22 30.20 -31.43
C GLU A 806 34.11 31.72 -31.65
N THR A 807 33.37 32.18 -32.67
CA THR A 807 33.31 33.59 -33.08
C THR A 807 31.93 34.22 -32.96
N SER A 808 30.88 33.43 -32.67
CA SER A 808 29.46 33.85 -32.74
C SER A 808 29.03 34.43 -34.09
N GLU A 809 29.84 34.30 -35.14
CA GLU A 809 29.52 34.77 -36.48
C GLU A 809 28.75 33.69 -37.25
N TYR A 810 27.74 34.13 -38.02
CA TYR A 810 26.99 33.28 -38.93
C TYR A 810 27.70 33.18 -40.28
N LYS A 811 27.96 31.94 -40.71
CA LYS A 811 28.50 31.60 -42.02
C LYS A 811 27.35 31.24 -42.96
N VAL A 812 27.25 31.98 -44.05
CA VAL A 812 26.26 31.76 -45.12
C VAL A 812 26.96 31.13 -46.31
N SER A 813 26.30 30.16 -46.98
CA SER A 813 26.86 29.47 -48.13
C SER A 813 27.13 30.41 -49.31
N ASP A 814 28.30 30.28 -49.94
CA ASP A 814 28.68 31.04 -51.14
C ASP A 814 27.70 30.81 -52.31
N ARG A 815 26.94 29.71 -52.30
CA ARG A 815 25.87 29.41 -53.25
C ARG A 815 24.84 30.54 -53.35
N TRP A 816 24.61 31.28 -52.27
CA TRP A 816 23.65 32.38 -52.21
C TRP A 816 24.27 33.77 -52.44
N LEU A 817 25.59 33.83 -52.64
CA LEU A 817 26.34 35.09 -52.72
C LEU A 817 27.15 35.23 -54.02
N TYR A 818 27.43 34.13 -54.73
CA TYR A 818 28.40 34.10 -55.84
C TYR A 818 28.06 35.01 -57.03
N LYS A 819 26.77 35.23 -57.34
CA LYS A 819 26.34 36.13 -58.43
C LYS A 819 26.22 37.60 -58.04
N LEU A 820 26.20 37.90 -56.74
CA LEU A 820 26.09 39.27 -56.25
C LEU A 820 27.47 39.93 -56.33
N ARG A 821 27.63 40.98 -57.13
CA ARG A 821 28.90 41.70 -57.32
C ARG A 821 29.02 42.90 -56.39
N ASN A 822 27.90 43.54 -56.02
CA ASN A 822 27.90 44.66 -55.10
C ASN A 822 28.07 44.18 -53.62
N PRO A 823 29.07 44.69 -52.87
CA PRO A 823 29.26 44.36 -51.45
C PRO A 823 28.03 44.63 -50.57
N ASP A 824 27.28 45.70 -50.83
CA ASP A 824 26.07 46.01 -50.08
C ASP A 824 24.95 45.01 -50.35
N ASN A 825 24.85 44.52 -51.58
CA ASN A 825 23.89 43.48 -51.95
C ASN A 825 24.27 42.12 -51.33
N ARG A 826 25.57 41.77 -51.29
CA ARG A 826 26.06 40.59 -50.57
C ARG A 826 25.73 40.66 -49.08
N ASN A 827 25.93 41.81 -48.45
CA ASN A 827 25.60 42.00 -47.03
C ASN A 827 24.09 41.88 -46.77
N LYS A 828 23.25 42.47 -47.63
CA LYS A 828 21.78 42.32 -47.54
C LYS A 828 21.33 40.86 -47.70
N ALA A 829 21.90 40.13 -48.66
CA ALA A 829 21.60 38.71 -48.85
C ALA A 829 22.06 37.85 -47.66
N LYS A 830 23.25 38.13 -47.11
CA LYS A 830 23.77 37.46 -45.90
C LYS A 830 22.84 37.70 -44.71
N GLN A 831 22.44 38.95 -44.46
CA GLN A 831 21.51 39.29 -43.37
C GLN A 831 20.13 38.63 -43.56
N ALA A 832 19.62 38.55 -44.79
CA ALA A 832 18.33 37.92 -45.06
C ALA A 832 18.33 36.41 -44.79
N ILE A 833 19.43 35.71 -45.10
CA ILE A 833 19.56 34.27 -44.79
C ILE A 833 19.70 34.03 -43.29
N ILE A 834 20.43 34.90 -42.58
CA ILE A 834 20.53 34.84 -41.11
C ILE A 834 19.15 35.04 -40.48
N ALA A 835 18.42 36.09 -40.89
CA ALA A 835 17.08 36.35 -40.40
C ALA A 835 16.10 35.19 -40.69
N PHE A 836 16.18 34.59 -41.89
CA PHE A 836 15.38 33.42 -42.23
C PHE A 836 15.71 32.19 -41.36
N THR A 837 16.99 32.00 -41.02
CA THR A 837 17.45 30.94 -40.10
C THR A 837 16.88 31.16 -38.69
N GLU A 838 16.95 32.39 -38.18
CA GLU A 838 16.40 32.76 -36.87
C GLU A 838 14.87 32.62 -36.82
N GLU A 839 14.16 33.01 -37.88
CA GLU A 839 12.70 32.81 -38.00
C GLU A 839 12.33 31.33 -38.03
N THR A 840 13.11 30.50 -38.74
CA THR A 840 12.91 29.05 -38.79
C THR A 840 13.10 28.43 -37.41
N ASP A 841 14.16 28.79 -36.70
CA ASP A 841 14.44 28.27 -35.37
C ASP A 841 13.36 28.70 -34.37
N ALA A 842 12.84 29.92 -34.47
CA ALA A 842 11.71 30.39 -33.67
C ALA A 842 10.42 29.59 -33.94
N ILE A 843 10.13 29.24 -35.20
CA ILE A 843 8.98 28.40 -35.56
C ILE A 843 9.13 26.99 -34.96
N VAL A 844 10.32 26.39 -35.08
CA VAL A 844 10.62 25.06 -34.51
C VAL A 844 10.51 25.06 -32.99
N GLU A 845 11.03 26.10 -32.34
CA GLU A 845 10.97 26.24 -30.88
C GLU A 845 9.54 26.46 -30.38
N TYR A 846 8.75 27.29 -31.07
CA TYR A 846 7.33 27.48 -30.78
C TYR A 846 6.55 26.16 -30.89
N LEU A 847 6.76 25.41 -31.98
CA LEU A 847 6.10 24.12 -32.18
C LEU A 847 6.45 23.10 -31.08
N LYS A 848 7.73 23.04 -30.69
CA LYS A 848 8.24 22.07 -29.72
C LYS A 848 7.92 22.41 -28.26
N LYS A 849 8.15 23.66 -27.85
CA LYS A 849 8.10 24.08 -26.44
C LYS A 849 6.74 24.63 -26.02
N GLU A 850 5.95 25.14 -26.95
CA GLU A 850 4.62 25.70 -26.64
C GLU A 850 3.49 24.76 -27.09
N LEU A 851 3.48 24.32 -28.36
CA LEU A 851 2.33 23.60 -28.93
C LEU A 851 2.30 22.09 -28.62
N ILE A 852 3.44 21.38 -28.76
CA ILE A 852 3.54 19.92 -28.49
C ILE A 852 3.85 19.70 -26.99
N GLN A 853 2.94 20.21 -26.15
CA GLN A 853 2.97 20.04 -24.70
C GLN A 853 1.63 19.52 -24.21
N ILE A 854 1.67 18.82 -23.09
CA ILE A 854 0.48 18.36 -22.39
C ILE A 854 0.02 19.46 -21.43
N SER A 855 -1.29 19.70 -21.42
CA SER A 855 -1.96 20.56 -20.45
C SER A 855 -2.91 19.74 -19.61
N THR A 856 -2.87 19.95 -18.30
CA THR A 856 -3.84 19.39 -17.33
C THR A 856 -4.28 20.50 -16.36
N GLU A 857 -5.29 20.25 -15.54
CA GLU A 857 -5.72 21.20 -14.52
C GLU A 857 -4.63 21.51 -13.48
N GLU A 858 -3.71 20.57 -13.22
CA GLU A 858 -2.58 20.74 -12.29
C GLU A 858 -1.39 21.45 -12.94
N LYS A 859 -1.25 21.32 -14.27
CA LYS A 859 -0.17 21.91 -15.07
C LYS A 859 -0.75 22.59 -16.32
N PRO A 860 -1.38 23.77 -16.18
CA PRO A 860 -1.94 24.48 -17.31
C PRO A 860 -0.83 25.02 -18.22
N THR A 861 -0.87 24.63 -19.49
CA THR A 861 0.09 25.10 -20.51
C THR A 861 -0.63 25.60 -21.77
N HIS A 862 0.11 26.21 -22.71
CA HIS A 862 -0.41 26.54 -24.05
C HIS A 862 -0.38 25.34 -25.02
N GLY A 863 -0.19 24.13 -24.50
CA GLY A 863 -0.12 22.91 -25.27
C GLY A 863 -1.45 22.52 -25.92
N ILE A 864 -1.38 21.97 -27.13
CA ILE A 864 -2.56 21.50 -27.88
C ILE A 864 -3.14 20.21 -27.28
N PHE A 865 -2.34 19.44 -26.53
CA PHE A 865 -2.76 18.21 -25.89
C PHE A 865 -3.37 18.48 -24.51
N ASP A 866 -4.59 19.00 -24.50
CA ASP A 866 -5.33 19.30 -23.28
C ASP A 866 -6.11 18.08 -22.79
N TYR A 867 -5.81 17.66 -21.56
CA TYR A 867 -6.47 16.58 -20.82
C TYR A 867 -7.00 17.06 -19.47
N SER A 868 -7.25 18.37 -19.35
CA SER A 868 -7.97 18.91 -18.20
C SER A 868 -9.39 18.37 -18.17
N LEU A 869 -9.78 17.83 -17.01
CA LEU A 869 -11.13 17.30 -16.80
C LEU A 869 -11.85 18.17 -15.78
N THR A 870 -13.01 18.70 -16.16
CA THR A 870 -13.89 19.39 -15.22
C THR A 870 -14.62 18.37 -14.34
N GLU A 871 -15.04 18.77 -13.13
CA GLU A 871 -15.84 17.91 -12.25
C GLU A 871 -17.11 17.38 -12.93
N THR A 872 -17.68 18.12 -13.88
CA THR A 872 -18.88 17.71 -14.60
C THR A 872 -18.57 16.57 -15.58
N GLU A 873 -17.42 16.61 -16.23
CA GLU A 873 -16.96 15.57 -17.15
C GLU A 873 -16.59 14.29 -16.39
N ILE A 874 -15.97 14.41 -15.21
CA ILE A 874 -15.67 13.24 -14.40
C ILE A 874 -16.95 12.55 -13.90
N LYS A 875 -17.98 13.33 -13.54
CA LYS A 875 -19.29 12.78 -13.15
C LYS A 875 -19.95 11.96 -14.27
N LEU A 876 -19.67 12.22 -15.54
CA LEU A 876 -20.22 11.43 -16.64
C LEU A 876 -19.74 9.96 -16.63
N PHE A 877 -18.59 9.66 -16.01
CA PHE A 877 -18.11 8.29 -15.87
C PHE A 877 -19.01 7.43 -14.95
N GLN A 878 -19.87 8.05 -14.13
CA GLN A 878 -20.88 7.34 -13.34
C GLN A 878 -21.87 6.56 -14.19
N ASN A 879 -22.08 6.96 -15.44
CA ASN A 879 -23.00 6.28 -16.35
C ASN A 879 -22.49 4.90 -16.79
N TYR A 880 -21.18 4.63 -16.70
CA TYR A 880 -20.60 3.33 -17.00
C TYR A 880 -20.65 2.36 -15.81
N LEU A 881 -20.94 2.85 -14.61
CA LEU A 881 -20.87 2.06 -13.38
C LEU A 881 -22.21 1.33 -13.13
N THR A 882 -22.33 0.04 -13.48
CA THR A 882 -23.48 -0.82 -13.12
C THR A 882 -23.28 -1.48 -11.74
N GLU A 883 -24.29 -2.12 -11.13
CA GLU A 883 -24.15 -2.75 -9.79
C GLU A 883 -23.07 -3.85 -9.73
N ASN A 884 -22.79 -4.51 -10.86
CA ASN A 884 -21.87 -5.66 -10.95
C ASN A 884 -20.65 -5.40 -11.86
N ILE A 885 -20.34 -4.14 -12.21
CA ILE A 885 -19.19 -3.84 -13.06
C ILE A 885 -17.88 -4.22 -12.36
N GLU A 886 -17.01 -4.92 -13.06
CA GLU A 886 -15.67 -5.22 -12.57
C GLU A 886 -14.73 -4.03 -12.80
N PHE A 887 -13.73 -3.86 -11.93
CA PHE A 887 -12.72 -2.78 -12.08
C PHE A 887 -12.07 -2.78 -13.46
N GLU A 888 -11.76 -3.98 -13.98
CA GLU A 888 -11.11 -4.13 -15.29
C GLU A 888 -11.99 -3.63 -16.44
N GLU A 889 -13.31 -3.71 -16.30
CA GLU A 889 -14.25 -3.18 -17.28
C GLU A 889 -14.40 -1.66 -17.15
N PHE A 890 -14.35 -1.13 -15.92
CA PHE A 890 -14.42 0.32 -15.69
C PHE A 890 -13.18 1.06 -16.21
N ILE A 891 -11.98 0.55 -15.96
CA ILE A 891 -10.74 1.18 -16.45
C ILE A 891 -10.70 1.23 -17.98
N ASP A 892 -11.19 0.19 -18.66
CA ASP A 892 -11.27 0.16 -20.13
C ASP A 892 -12.22 1.25 -20.67
N ASN A 893 -13.34 1.49 -20.00
CA ASN A 893 -14.25 2.58 -20.34
C ASN A 893 -13.61 3.96 -20.16
N VAL A 894 -12.76 4.14 -19.13
CA VAL A 894 -12.00 5.39 -18.92
C VAL A 894 -10.99 5.59 -20.04
N PHE A 895 -10.22 4.55 -20.38
CA PHE A 895 -9.28 4.60 -21.50
C PHE A 895 -9.97 4.93 -22.84
N GLU A 896 -11.15 4.39 -23.11
CA GLU A 896 -11.89 4.69 -24.33
C GLU A 896 -12.21 6.19 -24.46
N GLN A 897 -12.57 6.86 -23.35
CA GLN A 897 -12.85 8.30 -23.36
C GLN A 897 -11.59 9.14 -23.50
N LEU A 898 -10.50 8.76 -22.82
CA LEU A 898 -9.21 9.45 -22.96
C LEU A 898 -8.71 9.37 -24.40
N TRP A 899 -8.88 8.23 -25.06
CA TRP A 899 -8.55 8.08 -26.48
C TRP A 899 -9.40 8.95 -27.41
N LYS A 900 -10.68 9.20 -27.09
CA LYS A 900 -11.52 10.15 -27.85
C LYS A 900 -11.00 11.58 -27.71
N LEU A 901 -10.56 11.98 -26.51
CA LEU A 901 -9.90 13.27 -26.28
C LEU A 901 -8.57 13.36 -27.03
N THR A 902 -7.77 12.30 -27.03
CA THR A 902 -6.53 12.23 -27.81
C THR A 902 -6.80 12.47 -29.30
N GLU A 903 -7.82 11.82 -29.88
CA GLU A 903 -8.16 11.99 -31.30
C GLU A 903 -8.55 13.44 -31.66
N LEU A 904 -9.28 14.12 -30.77
CA LEU A 904 -9.60 15.55 -30.93
C LEU A 904 -8.31 16.40 -30.92
N ASN A 905 -7.43 16.17 -29.95
CA ASN A 905 -6.17 16.90 -29.81
C ASN A 905 -5.23 16.66 -31.02
N LEU A 906 -5.18 15.43 -31.53
CA LEU A 906 -4.44 15.07 -32.74
C LEU A 906 -4.96 15.83 -33.97
N ASN A 907 -6.28 15.86 -34.17
CA ASN A 907 -6.88 16.61 -35.28
C ASN A 907 -6.64 18.12 -35.18
N ASN A 908 -6.68 18.67 -33.95
CA ASN A 908 -6.33 20.07 -33.69
C ASN A 908 -4.87 20.35 -34.06
N MET A 909 -3.94 19.50 -33.63
CA MET A 909 -2.52 19.63 -33.95
C MET A 909 -2.27 19.63 -35.46
N ARG A 910 -2.93 18.72 -36.18
CA ARG A 910 -2.84 18.62 -37.65
C ARG A 910 -3.33 19.89 -38.34
N SER A 911 -4.45 20.43 -37.88
CA SER A 911 -5.00 21.70 -38.37
C SER A 911 -4.04 22.86 -38.12
N THR A 912 -3.45 22.94 -36.92
CA THR A 912 -2.48 23.99 -36.56
C THR A 912 -1.22 23.92 -37.43
N ILE A 913 -0.70 22.71 -37.72
CA ILE A 913 0.45 22.54 -38.61
C ILE A 913 0.11 23.00 -40.04
N ARG A 914 -1.03 22.53 -40.58
CA ARG A 914 -1.45 22.82 -41.97
C ARG A 914 -1.81 24.28 -42.21
N ASN A 915 -2.27 24.97 -41.17
CA ASN A 915 -2.75 26.35 -41.28
C ASN A 915 -1.75 27.35 -40.70
N ASP A 916 -1.53 27.38 -39.38
CA ASP A 916 -0.70 28.39 -38.72
C ASP A 916 0.79 28.22 -39.04
N ILE A 917 1.34 27.04 -38.77
CA ILE A 917 2.79 26.80 -38.98
C ILE A 917 3.16 26.94 -40.45
N LYS A 918 2.35 26.36 -41.35
CA LYS A 918 2.52 26.52 -42.79
C LYS A 918 2.50 27.99 -43.21
N GLN A 919 1.56 28.78 -42.69
CA GLN A 919 1.47 30.21 -43.00
C GLN A 919 2.71 30.99 -42.53
N ARG A 920 3.26 30.67 -41.36
CA ARG A 920 4.50 31.29 -40.86
C ARG A 920 5.69 31.01 -41.77
N TYR A 921 5.82 29.78 -42.29
CA TYR A 921 6.85 29.46 -43.28
C TYR A 921 6.63 30.19 -44.61
N ILE A 922 5.39 30.26 -45.12
CA ILE A 922 5.06 31.02 -46.34
C ILE A 922 5.48 32.49 -46.19
N GLU A 923 5.26 33.10 -45.04
CA GLU A 923 5.66 34.48 -44.76
C GLU A 923 7.18 34.65 -44.69
N ALA A 924 7.88 33.73 -44.04
CA ALA A 924 9.34 33.72 -43.96
C ALA A 924 9.98 33.61 -45.36
N PHE A 925 9.49 32.68 -46.19
CA PHE A 925 9.93 32.54 -47.58
C PHE A 925 9.60 33.78 -48.42
N SER A 926 8.43 34.39 -48.22
CA SER A 926 8.03 35.61 -48.94
C SER A 926 8.93 36.81 -48.60
N ARG A 927 9.33 36.95 -47.33
CA ARG A 927 10.31 37.97 -46.89
C ARG A 927 11.65 37.76 -47.56
N LEU A 928 12.16 36.53 -47.56
CA LEU A 928 13.42 36.17 -48.22
C LEU A 928 13.38 36.46 -49.73
N GLN A 929 12.32 36.01 -50.41
CA GLN A 929 12.11 36.22 -51.84
C GLN A 929 12.06 37.71 -52.22
N LYS A 930 11.42 38.55 -51.38
CA LYS A 930 11.35 40.00 -51.60
C LYS A 930 12.73 40.66 -51.52
N VAL A 931 13.61 40.20 -50.64
CA VAL A 931 14.99 40.71 -50.58
C VAL A 931 15.71 40.40 -51.88
N TYR A 932 15.70 39.14 -52.34
CA TYR A 932 16.37 38.74 -53.58
C TYR A 932 15.85 39.45 -54.83
N LYS A 933 14.53 39.68 -54.94
CA LYS A 933 13.94 40.47 -56.05
C LYS A 933 14.41 41.92 -56.10
N ASN A 934 14.81 42.50 -54.96
CA ASN A 934 15.23 43.89 -54.85
C ASN A 934 16.75 44.11 -54.97
N LEU A 935 17.56 43.05 -55.19
CA LEU A 935 19.02 43.17 -55.28
C LEU A 935 19.52 43.78 -56.61
N ASN A 936 18.63 44.09 -57.57
CA ASN A 936 18.93 44.76 -58.86
C ASN A 936 20.02 44.09 -59.74
N GLU A 937 20.38 42.82 -59.47
CA GLU A 937 21.32 42.00 -60.23
C GLU A 937 20.59 40.72 -60.71
N GLU A 938 20.87 40.22 -61.93
CA GLU A 938 20.23 39.01 -62.48
C GLU A 938 20.65 37.75 -61.71
N PHE A 939 19.96 37.46 -60.60
CA PHE A 939 20.09 36.25 -59.81
C PHE A 939 18.80 35.42 -59.86
N ILE A 940 18.39 35.08 -61.08
CA ILE A 940 17.11 34.42 -61.38
C ILE A 940 17.04 33.02 -60.72
N GLU A 941 18.17 32.32 -60.62
CA GLU A 941 18.23 30.98 -60.01
C GLU A 941 17.89 30.98 -58.51
N ALA A 942 18.14 32.09 -57.79
CA ALA A 942 17.79 32.19 -56.38
C ALA A 942 16.26 32.13 -56.16
N ASP A 943 15.47 32.72 -57.06
CA ASP A 943 13.99 32.65 -56.99
C ASP A 943 13.49 31.22 -57.24
N GLN A 944 14.16 30.48 -58.12
CA GLN A 944 13.86 29.07 -58.38
C GLN A 944 14.19 28.20 -57.16
N TRP A 945 15.38 28.37 -56.56
CA TRP A 945 15.78 27.60 -55.38
C TRP A 945 14.90 27.89 -54.15
N ILE A 946 14.42 29.13 -53.99
CA ILE A 946 13.47 29.48 -52.93
C ILE A 946 12.15 28.73 -53.13
N LYS A 947 11.64 28.65 -54.37
CA LYS A 947 10.40 27.91 -54.68
C LYS A 947 10.56 26.40 -54.50
N GLU A 948 11.72 25.84 -54.86
CA GLU A 948 12.02 24.42 -54.63
C GLU A 948 12.04 24.11 -53.13
N ALA A 949 12.77 24.89 -52.32
CA ALA A 949 12.79 24.72 -50.87
C ALA A 949 11.42 24.91 -50.20
N GLN A 950 10.59 25.81 -50.73
CA GLN A 950 9.22 26.01 -50.26
C GLN A 950 8.33 24.80 -50.56
N ASN A 951 8.44 24.19 -51.75
CA ASN A 951 7.70 22.97 -52.09
C ASN A 951 8.14 21.77 -51.22
N ASP A 952 9.44 21.63 -51.00
CA ASP A 952 9.99 20.57 -50.16
C ASP A 952 9.57 20.74 -48.69
N MET A 953 9.54 21.98 -48.19
CA MET A 953 9.02 22.30 -46.85
C MET A 953 7.52 21.99 -46.75
N ASP A 954 6.74 22.33 -47.77
CA ASP A 954 5.30 22.01 -47.81
C ASP A 954 5.04 20.50 -47.74
N ALA A 955 5.84 19.71 -48.45
CA ALA A 955 5.77 18.25 -48.39
C ALA A 955 6.16 17.71 -47.00
N GLU A 956 7.19 18.29 -46.39
CA GLU A 956 7.65 17.89 -45.05
C GLU A 956 6.64 18.26 -43.95
N LEU A 957 5.98 19.42 -44.07
CA LEU A 957 4.91 19.82 -43.15
C LEU A 957 3.69 18.89 -43.24
N GLU A 958 3.36 18.39 -44.44
CA GLU A 958 2.32 17.35 -44.57
C GLU A 958 2.75 16.03 -43.93
N LYS A 959 4.02 15.63 -44.10
CA LYS A 959 4.57 14.43 -43.46
C LYS A 959 4.54 14.54 -41.92
N ILE A 960 4.92 15.69 -41.37
CA ILE A 960 4.86 15.96 -39.92
C ILE A 960 3.41 16.02 -39.44
N SER A 961 2.49 16.58 -40.22
CA SER A 961 1.04 16.54 -39.91
C SER A 961 0.57 15.09 -39.77
N ASP A 962 1.05 14.19 -40.62
CA ASP A 962 0.65 12.78 -40.56
C ASP A 962 1.16 12.04 -39.33
N TRP A 963 2.25 12.48 -38.66
CA TRP A 963 2.71 11.90 -37.39
C TRP A 963 1.66 11.91 -36.28
N PHE A 964 0.75 12.90 -36.32
CA PHE A 964 -0.31 13.11 -35.34
C PHE A 964 -1.59 12.37 -35.73
N ARG A 965 -1.46 11.10 -36.08
CA ARG A 965 -2.57 10.16 -36.28
C ARG A 965 -2.44 9.04 -35.25
N ARG A 966 -3.57 8.60 -34.70
CA ARG A 966 -3.61 7.53 -33.71
C ARG A 966 -3.26 6.18 -34.36
N THR A 967 -2.31 5.46 -33.78
CA THR A 967 -2.24 3.99 -33.88
C THR A 967 -3.25 3.46 -32.87
N SER A 968 -4.46 3.09 -33.32
CA SER A 968 -5.50 2.66 -32.38
C SER A 968 -5.15 1.25 -31.89
N ASP A 969 -5.41 0.91 -30.63
CA ASP A 969 -5.59 -0.50 -30.25
C ASP A 969 -6.81 -1.01 -31.04
N GLY A 970 -6.56 -1.73 -32.13
CA GLY A 970 -7.56 -2.07 -33.15
C GLY A 970 -7.29 -1.48 -34.55
N GLN A 971 -6.28 -0.64 -34.69
CA GLN A 971 -5.55 -0.39 -35.93
C GLN A 971 -4.07 -0.44 -35.62
N TYR A 972 -3.58 -1.63 -35.23
CA TYR A 972 -2.21 -1.94 -35.66
C TYR A 972 -2.20 -1.74 -37.17
N SER A 973 -1.12 -1.20 -37.71
CA SER A 973 -1.01 -1.16 -39.17
C SER A 973 -1.27 -2.56 -39.68
N ASP A 974 -2.20 -2.68 -40.61
CA ASP A 974 -2.47 -3.90 -41.36
C ASP A 974 -1.15 -4.64 -41.59
N PHE A 975 -0.99 -5.80 -40.94
CA PHE A 975 0.29 -6.47 -40.85
C PHE A 975 0.35 -7.63 -41.85
N GLU A 976 1.55 -7.91 -42.32
CA GLU A 976 1.79 -9.12 -43.09
C GLU A 976 1.90 -10.29 -42.12
N LEU A 977 1.27 -11.43 -42.45
CA LEU A 977 1.32 -12.64 -41.62
C LEU A 977 2.77 -13.08 -41.29
N ASP A 978 3.71 -12.75 -42.17
CA ASP A 978 5.15 -12.94 -41.96
C ASP A 978 5.69 -12.17 -40.74
N ALA A 979 5.22 -10.95 -40.49
CA ALA A 979 5.65 -10.16 -39.33
C ALA A 979 5.30 -10.86 -38.01
N ALA A 980 4.08 -11.42 -37.90
CA ALA A 980 3.67 -12.20 -36.74
C ALA A 980 4.48 -13.51 -36.61
N CYS A 981 4.85 -14.13 -37.73
CA CYS A 981 5.75 -15.29 -37.74
C CYS A 981 7.16 -14.94 -37.24
N GLN A 982 7.71 -13.80 -37.65
CA GLN A 982 9.03 -13.35 -37.19
C GLN A 982 9.04 -13.02 -35.69
N VAL A 983 7.98 -12.40 -35.17
CA VAL A 983 7.83 -12.13 -33.74
C VAL A 983 7.80 -13.45 -32.97
N GLY A 984 6.96 -14.40 -33.36
CA GLY A 984 6.91 -15.71 -32.71
C GLY A 984 8.27 -16.44 -32.76
N LEU A 985 9.00 -16.32 -33.86
CA LEU A 985 10.35 -16.87 -33.99
C LEU A 985 11.35 -16.17 -33.04
N GLN A 986 11.33 -14.85 -32.96
CA GLN A 986 12.26 -14.13 -32.10
C GLN A 986 11.91 -14.32 -30.63
N THR A 987 10.64 -14.37 -30.26
CA THR A 987 10.18 -14.73 -28.91
C THR A 987 10.69 -16.11 -28.53
N ILE A 988 10.57 -17.12 -29.39
CA ILE A 988 11.08 -18.46 -29.06
C ILE A 988 12.60 -18.51 -28.98
N LYS A 989 13.31 -17.69 -29.77
CA LYS A 989 14.77 -17.55 -29.70
C LYS A 989 15.20 -16.87 -28.40
N ASN A 990 14.48 -15.83 -27.98
CA ASN A 990 14.74 -15.15 -26.71
C ASN A 990 14.40 -16.05 -25.51
N ILE A 991 13.39 -16.90 -25.63
CA ILE A 991 13.09 -17.92 -24.62
C ILE A 991 14.19 -18.99 -24.64
N HIS A 992 14.39 -19.70 -25.74
CA HIS A 992 15.38 -20.78 -25.81
C HIS A 992 16.69 -20.28 -26.41
N SER A 993 17.40 -19.40 -25.70
CA SER A 993 18.65 -18.78 -26.16
C SER A 993 19.76 -19.80 -26.48
N SER A 994 19.72 -20.98 -25.86
CA SER A 994 20.65 -22.10 -26.11
C SER A 994 20.29 -22.96 -27.33
N MET A 995 19.10 -22.77 -27.92
CA MET A 995 18.65 -23.50 -29.09
C MET A 995 18.67 -22.60 -30.33
N GLU A 996 19.26 -23.10 -31.41
CA GLU A 996 19.22 -22.39 -32.69
C GLU A 996 17.99 -22.78 -33.50
N PHE A 997 17.25 -21.77 -33.96
CA PHE A 997 16.09 -21.92 -34.84
C PHE A 997 16.35 -21.22 -36.17
N GLU A 998 16.10 -21.92 -37.26
CA GLU A 998 16.24 -21.40 -38.63
C GLU A 998 15.02 -21.75 -39.47
N ILE A 999 14.49 -20.77 -40.19
CA ILE A 999 13.49 -21.00 -41.24
C ILE A 999 14.25 -21.36 -42.51
N ASN A 1000 14.26 -22.65 -42.87
CA ASN A 1000 15.01 -23.18 -44.00
C ASN A 1000 14.33 -22.82 -45.34
N TYR A 1001 13.01 -22.80 -45.35
CA TYR A 1001 12.21 -22.41 -46.51
C TYR A 1001 10.96 -21.66 -46.08
N ILE A 1002 10.60 -20.59 -46.81
CA ILE A 1002 9.35 -19.85 -46.59
C ILE A 1002 8.64 -19.54 -47.91
N GLU A 1003 7.48 -20.17 -48.13
CA GLU A 1003 6.56 -19.82 -49.22
C GLU A 1003 5.60 -18.73 -48.74
N LYS A 1004 5.51 -17.62 -49.49
CA LYS A 1004 4.68 -16.45 -49.13
C LYS A 1004 3.67 -16.14 -50.24
N ASP A 1005 2.38 -16.14 -49.89
CA ASP A 1005 1.29 -15.58 -50.71
C ASP A 1005 0.50 -14.57 -49.85
N LEU A 1006 1.07 -13.38 -49.70
CA LEU A 1006 0.60 -12.35 -48.77
C LEU A 1006 -0.20 -11.27 -49.51
N SER A 1007 -1.17 -11.69 -50.33
CA SER A 1007 -1.92 -10.78 -51.20
C SER A 1007 -2.80 -9.78 -50.44
N LYS A 1008 -3.15 -10.09 -49.18
CA LYS A 1008 -3.95 -9.26 -48.29
C LYS A 1008 -3.25 -9.09 -46.95
N LYS A 1009 -3.18 -7.85 -46.45
CA LYS A 1009 -2.72 -7.59 -45.08
C LYS A 1009 -3.83 -7.89 -44.06
N ILE A 1010 -3.44 -8.32 -42.88
CA ILE A 1010 -4.37 -8.74 -41.82
C ILE A 1010 -4.68 -7.53 -40.95
N ASP A 1011 -5.96 -7.38 -40.58
CA ASP A 1011 -6.42 -6.33 -39.68
C ASP A 1011 -5.57 -6.30 -38.41
N GLY A 1012 -5.12 -5.11 -38.06
CA GLY A 1012 -4.24 -4.92 -36.94
C GLY A 1012 -4.75 -5.51 -35.63
N GLY A 1013 -6.05 -5.39 -35.34
CA GLY A 1013 -6.66 -5.92 -34.11
C GLY A 1013 -6.47 -7.43 -33.93
N ALA A 1014 -6.09 -8.14 -35.00
CA ALA A 1014 -5.77 -9.55 -34.96
C ALA A 1014 -4.33 -9.87 -34.49
N TRP A 1015 -3.45 -8.87 -34.34
CA TRP A 1015 -2.01 -9.03 -34.06
C TRP A 1015 -1.71 -9.96 -32.89
N LYS A 1016 -2.28 -9.65 -31.71
CA LYS A 1016 -2.04 -10.42 -30.47
C LYS A 1016 -2.39 -11.90 -30.61
N TYR A 1017 -3.41 -12.21 -31.42
CA TYR A 1017 -3.86 -13.56 -31.66
C TYR A 1017 -2.91 -14.32 -32.59
N PHE A 1018 -2.45 -13.70 -33.67
CA PHE A 1018 -1.49 -14.31 -34.59
C PHE A 1018 -0.11 -14.47 -33.95
N ALA A 1019 0.39 -13.46 -33.22
CA ALA A 1019 1.64 -13.57 -32.46
C ALA A 1019 1.58 -14.72 -31.44
N SER A 1020 0.47 -14.83 -30.69
CA SER A 1020 0.24 -15.94 -29.75
C SER A 1020 0.20 -17.31 -30.44
N MET A 1021 -0.46 -17.42 -31.61
CA MET A 1021 -0.47 -18.66 -32.40
C MET A 1021 0.92 -19.08 -32.84
N PHE A 1022 1.75 -18.16 -33.35
CA PHE A 1022 3.12 -18.48 -33.74
C PHE A 1022 3.99 -18.84 -32.54
N CYS A 1023 3.86 -18.18 -31.38
CA CYS A 1023 4.54 -18.58 -30.15
C CYS A 1023 4.20 -20.02 -29.75
N ILE A 1024 2.91 -20.42 -29.83
CA ILE A 1024 2.50 -21.81 -29.55
C ILE A 1024 3.13 -22.79 -30.55
N LEU A 1025 3.18 -22.44 -31.84
CA LEU A 1025 3.74 -23.29 -32.88
C LEU A 1025 5.25 -23.48 -32.71
N PHE A 1026 5.98 -22.40 -32.49
CA PHE A 1026 7.42 -22.44 -32.27
C PHE A 1026 7.80 -23.12 -30.95
N ASP A 1027 7.01 -22.96 -29.88
CA ASP A 1027 7.17 -23.72 -28.62
C ASP A 1027 6.95 -25.23 -28.81
N ASN A 1028 5.99 -25.63 -29.64
CA ASN A 1028 5.86 -27.06 -29.99
C ASN A 1028 7.08 -27.55 -30.78
N ILE A 1029 7.63 -26.74 -31.68
CA ILE A 1029 8.84 -27.07 -32.44
C ILE A 1029 10.06 -27.16 -31.49
N SER A 1030 10.20 -26.27 -30.51
CA SER A 1030 11.28 -26.35 -29.52
C SER A 1030 11.22 -27.64 -28.70
N LYS A 1031 10.02 -28.15 -28.41
CA LYS A 1031 9.81 -29.38 -27.64
C LYS A 1031 9.97 -30.67 -28.45
N TYR A 1032 9.51 -30.68 -29.72
CA TYR A 1032 9.34 -31.94 -30.47
C TYR A 1032 10.19 -32.07 -31.74
N ALA A 1033 10.74 -30.98 -32.27
CA ALA A 1033 11.54 -31.03 -33.50
C ALA A 1033 12.95 -31.59 -33.27
N LYS A 1034 13.45 -32.36 -34.23
CA LYS A 1034 14.84 -32.82 -34.25
C LYS A 1034 15.79 -31.67 -34.58
N ALA A 1035 16.87 -31.54 -33.82
CA ALA A 1035 17.98 -30.67 -34.18
C ALA A 1035 18.94 -31.40 -35.14
N ILE A 1036 19.28 -30.78 -36.27
CA ILE A 1036 20.31 -31.25 -37.21
C ILE A 1036 21.46 -30.25 -37.12
N ASP A 1037 22.66 -30.75 -36.80
CA ASP A 1037 23.84 -29.90 -36.55
C ASP A 1037 23.63 -28.84 -35.45
N GLY A 1038 22.75 -29.12 -34.47
CA GLY A 1038 22.40 -28.20 -33.40
C GLY A 1038 21.27 -27.21 -33.73
N ILE A 1039 20.81 -27.17 -34.99
CA ILE A 1039 19.77 -26.24 -35.46
C ILE A 1039 18.45 -26.97 -35.68
N LYS A 1040 17.36 -26.43 -35.12
CA LYS A 1040 15.99 -26.84 -35.44
C LYS A 1040 15.51 -26.08 -36.67
N ARG A 1041 15.42 -26.78 -37.80
CA ARG A 1041 14.97 -26.22 -39.07
C ARG A 1041 13.47 -26.37 -39.24
N VAL A 1042 12.85 -25.32 -39.77
CA VAL A 1042 11.40 -25.25 -40.01
C VAL A 1042 11.15 -24.76 -41.43
N ASP A 1043 10.25 -25.44 -42.13
CA ASP A 1043 9.73 -24.99 -43.41
C ASP A 1043 8.33 -24.39 -43.21
N CYS A 1044 8.12 -23.18 -43.71
CA CYS A 1044 6.90 -22.40 -43.48
C CYS A 1044 6.17 -22.08 -44.79
N VAL A 1045 4.84 -22.14 -44.76
CA VAL A 1045 3.96 -21.69 -45.85
C VAL A 1045 2.96 -20.70 -45.26
N LEU A 1046 3.06 -19.43 -45.65
CA LEU A 1046 2.23 -18.35 -45.14
C LEU A 1046 1.38 -17.78 -46.27
N LYS A 1047 0.05 -17.90 -46.19
CA LYS A 1047 -0.88 -17.32 -47.16
C LYS A 1047 -1.92 -16.45 -46.47
N SER A 1048 -2.12 -15.24 -46.97
CA SER A 1048 -3.15 -14.31 -46.52
C SER A 1048 -3.86 -13.74 -47.75
N THR A 1049 -5.07 -14.21 -48.01
CA THR A 1049 -5.84 -13.92 -49.23
C THR A 1049 -7.23 -13.38 -48.90
N GLU A 1050 -8.02 -12.98 -49.91
CA GLU A 1050 -9.40 -12.55 -49.69
C GLU A 1050 -10.31 -13.62 -49.07
N LYS A 1051 -9.97 -14.91 -49.24
CA LYS A 1051 -10.76 -16.03 -48.72
C LYS A 1051 -10.46 -16.35 -47.26
N GLY A 1052 -9.26 -16.01 -46.77
CA GLY A 1052 -8.81 -16.41 -45.45
C GLY A 1052 -7.29 -16.42 -45.30
N VAL A 1053 -6.85 -16.98 -44.17
CA VAL A 1053 -5.45 -17.13 -43.79
C VAL A 1053 -5.09 -18.62 -43.74
N PHE A 1054 -3.88 -18.96 -44.18
CA PHE A 1054 -3.31 -20.31 -44.11
C PHE A 1054 -1.87 -20.25 -43.57
N ILE A 1055 -1.59 -21.08 -42.58
CA ILE A 1055 -0.27 -21.26 -41.95
C ILE A 1055 0.06 -22.75 -42.03
N GLY A 1056 1.06 -23.11 -42.83
CA GLY A 1056 1.68 -24.43 -42.84
C GLY A 1056 3.04 -24.37 -42.19
N MET A 1057 3.33 -25.26 -41.25
CA MET A 1057 4.67 -25.39 -40.65
C MET A 1057 5.06 -26.86 -40.60
N CYS A 1058 6.25 -27.16 -41.13
CA CYS A 1058 6.82 -28.50 -41.15
C CYS A 1058 8.18 -28.53 -40.47
N ASN A 1059 8.42 -29.56 -39.67
CA ASN A 1059 9.71 -29.79 -39.00
C ASN A 1059 10.08 -31.28 -39.02
N GLN A 1060 11.38 -31.57 -38.93
CA GLN A 1060 11.82 -32.95 -38.77
C GLN A 1060 11.44 -33.49 -37.38
N ILE A 1061 10.97 -34.73 -37.35
CA ILE A 1061 10.62 -35.45 -36.14
C ILE A 1061 11.88 -36.11 -35.59
N ASP A 1062 12.06 -36.04 -34.27
CA ASP A 1062 13.13 -36.80 -33.63
C ASP A 1062 12.82 -38.30 -33.68
N SER A 1063 13.66 -39.03 -34.43
CA SER A 1063 13.63 -40.49 -34.58
C SER A 1063 13.80 -41.26 -33.27
N SER A 1064 14.17 -40.60 -32.17
CA SER A 1064 14.25 -41.17 -30.82
C SER A 1064 12.88 -41.28 -30.11
N VAL A 1065 11.87 -40.57 -30.60
CA VAL A 1065 10.52 -40.52 -30.03
C VAL A 1065 9.62 -41.55 -30.71
N SER A 1066 8.79 -42.27 -29.95
CA SER A 1066 7.82 -43.22 -30.51
C SER A 1066 6.82 -42.50 -31.42
N LEU A 1067 6.83 -42.85 -32.72
CA LEU A 1067 5.88 -42.35 -33.71
C LEU A 1067 4.42 -42.63 -33.30
N ASP A 1068 4.16 -43.77 -32.66
CA ASP A 1068 2.83 -44.13 -32.16
C ASP A 1068 2.37 -43.22 -31.02
N ALA A 1069 3.27 -42.83 -30.11
CA ALA A 1069 2.96 -41.88 -29.03
C ALA A 1069 2.66 -40.47 -29.57
N SER A 1070 3.40 -40.02 -30.58
CA SER A 1070 3.14 -38.74 -31.26
C SER A 1070 1.79 -38.75 -31.99
N LYS A 1071 1.47 -39.85 -32.69
CA LYS A 1071 0.15 -40.05 -33.33
C LYS A 1071 -0.99 -40.03 -32.32
N GLN A 1072 -0.86 -40.73 -31.19
CA GLN A 1072 -1.89 -40.73 -30.13
C GLN A 1072 -2.11 -39.34 -29.53
N LYS A 1073 -1.05 -38.54 -29.35
CA LYS A 1073 -1.18 -37.14 -28.89
C LYS A 1073 -1.92 -36.27 -29.90
N ILE A 1074 -1.62 -36.42 -31.19
CA ILE A 1074 -2.31 -35.69 -32.28
C ILE A 1074 -3.77 -36.12 -32.36
N GLU A 1075 -4.07 -37.43 -32.37
CA GLU A 1075 -5.44 -37.95 -32.38
C GLU A 1075 -6.24 -37.45 -31.17
N SER A 1076 -5.64 -37.45 -29.98
CA SER A 1076 -6.28 -36.92 -28.78
C SER A 1076 -6.59 -35.42 -28.91
N ALA A 1077 -5.67 -34.63 -29.46
CA ALA A 1077 -5.89 -33.21 -29.71
C ALA A 1077 -6.99 -32.95 -30.75
N MET A 1078 -7.05 -33.76 -31.81
CA MET A 1078 -8.06 -33.66 -32.87
C MET A 1078 -9.45 -34.12 -32.40
N ASN A 1079 -9.53 -35.16 -31.56
CA ASN A 1079 -10.80 -35.62 -30.97
C ASN A 1079 -11.44 -34.56 -30.06
N LEU A 1080 -10.63 -33.76 -29.35
CA LEU A 1080 -11.13 -32.64 -28.53
C LEU A 1080 -11.79 -31.53 -29.38
N ILE A 1081 -11.32 -31.35 -30.61
CA ILE A 1081 -11.91 -30.42 -31.56
C ILE A 1081 -13.24 -30.97 -32.09
N SER A 1082 -13.31 -32.27 -32.44
CA SER A 1082 -14.55 -32.90 -32.93
C SER A 1082 -15.66 -32.95 -31.89
N ASP A 1083 -15.31 -33.14 -30.61
CA ASP A 1083 -16.28 -33.30 -29.51
C ASP A 1083 -16.73 -31.96 -28.89
N SER A 1084 -16.33 -30.82 -29.47
CA SER A 1084 -16.60 -29.46 -28.95
C SER A 1084 -16.15 -29.21 -27.49
N SER A 1085 -15.28 -30.06 -26.94
CA SER A 1085 -14.78 -30.02 -25.55
C SER A 1085 -13.46 -29.24 -25.40
N TYR A 1086 -12.93 -28.69 -26.50
CA TYR A 1086 -11.70 -27.91 -26.56
C TYR A 1086 -11.67 -26.68 -25.61
N LEU A 1087 -12.84 -26.10 -25.29
CA LEU A 1087 -12.97 -24.97 -24.37
C LEU A 1087 -12.54 -25.29 -22.92
N ALA A 1088 -12.83 -26.50 -22.43
CA ALA A 1088 -12.48 -26.90 -21.06
C ALA A 1088 -10.98 -27.21 -20.92
N ARG A 1089 -10.35 -27.75 -21.97
CA ARG A 1089 -8.94 -28.18 -21.97
C ARG A 1089 -7.96 -27.09 -22.41
N ALA A 1090 -8.41 -26.04 -23.08
CA ALA A 1090 -7.61 -24.85 -23.35
C ALA A 1090 -7.12 -24.13 -22.07
N LYS A 1091 -7.75 -24.40 -20.92
CA LYS A 1091 -7.38 -23.87 -19.60
C LYS A 1091 -6.31 -24.70 -18.85
N GLN A 1092 -5.91 -25.86 -19.35
CA GLN A 1092 -4.93 -26.77 -18.69
C GLN A 1092 -3.60 -26.84 -19.44
N GLU A 1093 -2.49 -27.03 -18.73
CA GLU A 1093 -1.14 -27.18 -19.29
C GLU A 1093 -0.85 -28.60 -19.78
N GLY A 1094 -0.08 -28.71 -20.87
CA GLY A 1094 0.30 -29.98 -21.50
C GLY A 1094 -0.70 -30.51 -22.55
N GLY A 1095 -0.24 -30.68 -23.79
CA GLY A 1095 -1.04 -31.28 -24.88
C GLY A 1095 -2.19 -30.43 -25.42
N SER A 1096 -2.27 -29.15 -25.05
CA SER A 1096 -3.38 -28.23 -25.39
C SER A 1096 -3.06 -27.22 -26.50
N GLY A 1097 -1.87 -27.27 -27.12
CA GLY A 1097 -1.43 -26.30 -28.14
C GLY A 1097 -2.36 -26.20 -29.35
N ILE A 1098 -2.67 -27.34 -30.00
CA ILE A 1098 -3.59 -27.40 -31.14
C ILE A 1098 -5.02 -26.93 -30.77
N PRO A 1099 -5.63 -27.39 -29.65
CA PRO A 1099 -6.91 -26.85 -29.16
C PRO A 1099 -6.92 -25.34 -28.89
N LYS A 1100 -5.81 -24.76 -28.38
CA LYS A 1100 -5.69 -23.31 -28.14
C LYS A 1100 -5.70 -22.53 -29.47
N ILE A 1101 -4.95 -22.98 -30.47
CA ILE A 1101 -4.95 -22.39 -31.82
C ILE A 1101 -6.35 -22.45 -32.44
N TYR A 1102 -7.04 -23.59 -32.31
CA TYR A 1102 -8.42 -23.73 -32.81
C TYR A 1102 -9.39 -22.74 -32.13
N LYS A 1103 -9.28 -22.55 -30.80
CA LYS A 1103 -10.07 -21.57 -30.05
C LYS A 1103 -9.80 -20.14 -30.53
N ILE A 1104 -8.52 -19.78 -30.73
CA ILE A 1104 -8.12 -18.46 -31.23
C ILE A 1104 -8.79 -18.18 -32.57
N LEU A 1105 -8.73 -19.12 -33.52
CA LEU A 1105 -9.38 -18.94 -34.82
C LEU A 1105 -10.91 -18.89 -34.73
N ALA A 1106 -11.54 -19.80 -33.98
CA ALA A 1106 -12.99 -19.94 -33.96
C ALA A 1106 -13.71 -18.82 -33.21
N ILE A 1107 -13.13 -18.38 -32.08
CA ILE A 1107 -13.76 -17.47 -31.11
C ILE A 1107 -13.12 -16.10 -31.20
N ASP A 1108 -11.81 -16.04 -30.99
CA ASP A 1108 -11.10 -14.77 -30.80
C ASP A 1108 -10.96 -13.99 -32.13
N LEU A 1109 -10.78 -14.71 -33.25
CA LEU A 1109 -10.73 -14.15 -34.62
C LEU A 1109 -12.04 -14.33 -35.41
N ASN A 1110 -13.02 -15.04 -34.87
CA ASN A 1110 -14.32 -15.33 -35.50
C ASN A 1110 -14.24 -15.92 -36.93
N MET A 1111 -13.21 -16.72 -37.22
CA MET A 1111 -13.02 -17.40 -38.52
C MET A 1111 -13.66 -18.78 -38.53
N LYS A 1112 -13.76 -19.41 -39.71
CA LYS A 1112 -14.05 -20.86 -39.81
C LYS A 1112 -12.71 -21.62 -39.78
N PRO A 1113 -12.35 -22.26 -38.65
CA PRO A 1113 -11.06 -22.93 -38.52
C PRO A 1113 -11.03 -24.27 -39.28
N GLN A 1114 -9.88 -24.58 -39.85
CA GLN A 1114 -9.50 -25.88 -40.39
C GLN A 1114 -8.10 -26.18 -39.87
N VAL A 1115 -7.93 -27.24 -39.07
CA VAL A 1115 -6.62 -27.65 -38.58
C VAL A 1115 -6.38 -29.08 -39.01
N LYS A 1116 -5.22 -29.35 -39.61
CA LYS A 1116 -4.81 -30.66 -40.07
C LYS A 1116 -3.37 -30.93 -39.64
N CYS A 1117 -3.12 -32.11 -39.09
CA CYS A 1117 -1.79 -32.54 -38.65
C CYS A 1117 -1.45 -33.83 -39.37
N GLU A 1118 -0.29 -33.88 -40.04
CA GLU A 1118 0.19 -35.04 -40.77
C GLU A 1118 1.61 -35.41 -40.38
N ILE A 1119 1.88 -36.72 -40.31
CA ILE A 1119 3.22 -37.27 -40.14
C ILE A 1119 3.57 -38.02 -41.42
N ASN A 1120 4.60 -37.56 -42.14
CA ASN A 1120 5.17 -38.29 -43.27
C ASN A 1120 6.25 -39.25 -42.75
N GLU A 1121 5.89 -40.52 -42.59
CA GLU A 1121 6.78 -41.58 -42.08
C GLU A 1121 8.00 -41.84 -42.96
N LYS A 1122 7.93 -41.57 -44.27
CA LYS A 1122 9.05 -41.83 -45.19
C LYS A 1122 10.13 -40.77 -45.09
N GLU A 1123 9.74 -39.54 -44.76
CA GLU A 1123 10.63 -38.38 -44.66
C GLU A 1123 10.91 -37.96 -43.21
N ASN A 1124 10.25 -38.60 -42.23
CA ASN A 1124 10.27 -38.23 -40.81
C ASN A 1124 9.95 -36.76 -40.58
N VAL A 1125 8.92 -36.26 -41.26
CA VAL A 1125 8.47 -34.86 -41.16
C VAL A 1125 7.10 -34.81 -40.50
N PHE A 1126 6.93 -33.91 -39.54
CA PHE A 1126 5.63 -33.51 -39.01
C PHE A 1126 5.24 -32.19 -39.67
N CYS A 1127 4.01 -32.12 -40.17
CA CYS A 1127 3.44 -30.91 -40.73
C CYS A 1127 2.12 -30.58 -40.03
N VAL A 1128 1.94 -29.30 -39.71
CA VAL A 1128 0.68 -28.75 -39.23
C VAL A 1128 0.19 -27.67 -40.20
N ASP A 1129 -1.02 -27.87 -40.71
CA ASP A 1129 -1.71 -26.94 -41.59
C ASP A 1129 -2.88 -26.32 -40.82
N ILE A 1130 -2.89 -24.99 -40.75
CA ILE A 1130 -3.88 -24.20 -40.02
C ILE A 1130 -4.50 -23.21 -41.00
N GLY A 1131 -5.75 -23.44 -41.37
CA GLY A 1131 -6.58 -22.56 -42.18
C GLY A 1131 -7.64 -21.84 -41.34
N GLY A 1132 -7.91 -20.58 -41.66
CA GLY A 1132 -9.07 -19.85 -41.19
C GLY A 1132 -9.72 -19.15 -42.37
N ASP A 1133 -10.95 -19.54 -42.71
CA ASP A 1133 -11.72 -18.80 -43.71
C ASP A 1133 -12.44 -17.61 -43.06
N TYR A 1134 -12.41 -16.44 -43.69
CA TYR A 1134 -13.22 -15.31 -43.24
C TYR A 1134 -14.72 -15.69 -43.35
N LYS A 1135 -15.52 -15.33 -42.35
CA LYS A 1135 -16.95 -15.69 -42.30
C LYS A 1135 -17.82 -14.86 -43.23
#